data_AF-A0A954YYA2-F1
#
_entry.id   AF-A0A954YYA2-F1
#
_cell.length_a   1.000
_cell.length_b   1.000
_cell.length_c   1.000
_cell.angle_alpha   90.00
_cell.angle_beta   90.00
_cell.angle_gamma   90.00
#
_symmetry.space_group_name_H-M   'P 1'
#
loop_
_entity.id
_entity.type
_entity.pdbx_description
1 polymer ?
#
loop_
_entity_poly.entity_id
_entity_poly.type
_entity_poly.pdbx_seq_one_letter_code
_entity_poly.pdbx_strand_id
1 'polypeptide(L)'
;KTGVTPPEGMEVPDYLPLMDGKVSCRTCHSAHTGGDFTGDLRSSVFLRVNNTASQLCMTCHADYTRGPRLGTHPTGGMPWPVPDTLIAAGAKVGSNPREITCQVCHTPHGSSNDHLLVMGVESNQLCTSCHDQMRPGMFREGGQSEHPLRPPVNEEQKAAISNMGTRIGTNDTLICLSCHKLHHGEGERFMLARPLVDSAMCISCHEEKRPLFTTAHDLRTTAPEERNRLGMTPMTGGPCSSCHMFHRYARAPESHPLDPRGMCITCHQDGACAGDFAIGGLNHPDVHCTTCHDPHETRFSHYMRKPAGALCSDCHSDKATVFGGAHDLNMGSNLWPDASIESGDACLACHRPHGDKDAGLWRVAKCGDVSASDASCNACHSQNSWNSGGAMAAAHPQRIDAKFAAGPLPVDHMDGSKDMRMGCQTCHNPHSGDSGSLLRVVSATSGATSVCTECHAQMRSVCGTGHDDVSFAHAGLDPVACGPCHAVHADASTLGPRLSKVVTPTPGVPAADQFCAFCHRESGPARPPAIASHPDVPMFAMATNGAGARLPLFDESGAMDDRGRIACRTCHTPHGQPVDAASVAKMSDEERRAMRTLLRPFSPPNLCTTCHGADGMRRFLYFHDPDRRGGNSSVSSAIGRDD
;
A
#
# COMPACT_ATOMS: atom_id res chain seq x y z
N LYS A 1 -8.91 -60.81 22.26
CA LYS A 1 -10.39 -60.98 22.33
C LYS A 1 -10.75 -62.31 21.67
N THR A 2 -11.59 -63.14 22.28
CA THR A 2 -12.07 -64.40 21.67
C THR A 2 -13.42 -64.18 20.98
N GLY A 3 -13.86 -65.14 20.15
CA GLY A 3 -15.11 -65.08 19.39
C GLY A 3 -15.09 -64.08 18.22
N VAL A 4 -13.89 -63.61 17.83
CA VAL A 4 -13.71 -62.68 16.72
C VAL A 4 -13.45 -63.47 15.44
N THR A 5 -14.22 -63.21 14.39
CA THR A 5 -13.94 -63.75 13.07
C THR A 5 -12.71 -63.03 12.50
N PRO A 6 -11.69 -63.74 11.99
CA PRO A 6 -10.58 -63.11 11.28
C PRO A 6 -11.10 -62.19 10.17
N PRO A 7 -10.54 -60.98 10.02
CA PRO A 7 -10.97 -60.06 8.97
C PRO A 7 -10.67 -60.64 7.58
N GLU A 8 -11.44 -60.19 6.59
CA GLU A 8 -11.24 -60.57 5.19
C GLU A 8 -9.80 -60.28 4.75
N GLY A 9 -9.16 -61.26 4.10
CA GLY A 9 -7.75 -61.18 3.67
C GLY A 9 -6.72 -61.60 4.72
N MET A 10 -7.09 -61.84 5.98
CA MET A 10 -6.17 -62.42 6.97
C MET A 10 -6.04 -63.93 6.78
N GLU A 11 -4.82 -64.39 6.51
CA GLU A 11 -4.49 -65.82 6.51
C GLU A 11 -4.17 -66.28 7.94
N VAL A 12 -4.94 -67.25 8.44
CA VAL A 12 -4.67 -67.92 9.72
C VAL A 12 -4.20 -69.34 9.42
N PRO A 13 -2.93 -69.68 9.67
CA PRO A 13 -2.41 -71.00 9.36
C PRO A 13 -3.11 -72.12 10.13
N ASP A 14 -3.19 -73.30 9.52
CA ASP A 14 -3.92 -74.47 10.06
C ASP A 14 -3.48 -74.88 11.48
N TYR A 15 -2.21 -74.63 11.83
CA TYR A 15 -1.67 -74.94 13.16
C TYR A 15 -2.15 -73.99 14.28
N LEU A 16 -2.83 -72.89 13.92
CA LEU A 16 -3.54 -71.97 14.81
C LEU A 16 -5.07 -72.17 14.65
N PRO A 17 -5.67 -73.18 15.31
CA PRO A 17 -7.01 -73.62 14.98
C PRO A 17 -8.07 -72.59 15.39
N LEU A 18 -8.96 -72.26 14.45
CA LEU A 18 -10.18 -71.49 14.73
C LEU A 18 -11.27 -72.40 15.35
N MET A 19 -12.24 -71.78 16.02
CA MET A 19 -13.45 -72.44 16.52
C MET A 19 -14.65 -71.80 15.87
N ASP A 20 -15.40 -72.57 15.07
CA ASP A 20 -16.52 -72.07 14.27
C ASP A 20 -16.13 -70.84 13.43
N GLY A 21 -14.93 -70.90 12.83
CA GLY A 21 -14.35 -69.80 12.05
C GLY A 21 -13.88 -68.60 12.87
N LYS A 22 -13.86 -68.68 14.21
CA LYS A 22 -13.52 -67.57 15.11
C LYS A 22 -12.27 -67.85 15.95
N VAL A 23 -11.55 -66.78 16.30
CA VAL A 23 -10.39 -66.81 17.19
C VAL A 23 -10.84 -67.20 18.61
N SER A 24 -10.15 -68.14 19.23
CA SER A 24 -10.42 -68.67 20.57
C SER A 24 -9.13 -68.77 21.40
N CYS A 25 -9.23 -69.05 22.70
CA CYS A 25 -8.04 -69.24 23.54
C CYS A 25 -7.10 -70.31 22.96
N ARG A 26 -7.68 -71.42 22.44
CA ARG A 26 -6.91 -72.53 21.85
C ARG A 26 -6.30 -72.23 20.49
N THR A 27 -6.67 -71.11 19.87
CA THR A 27 -6.08 -70.65 18.61
C THR A 27 -4.64 -70.23 18.83
N CYS A 28 -4.36 -69.54 19.94
CA CYS A 28 -3.01 -69.09 20.29
C CYS A 28 -2.33 -70.03 21.31
N HIS A 29 -3.10 -70.69 22.17
CA HIS A 29 -2.59 -71.55 23.24
C HIS A 29 -2.82 -73.04 22.95
N SER A 30 -1.95 -73.89 23.48
CA SER A 30 -2.16 -75.34 23.51
C SER A 30 -1.47 -75.96 24.71
N ALA A 31 -2.22 -76.70 25.53
CA ALA A 31 -1.67 -77.44 26.68
C ALA A 31 -0.63 -78.52 26.29
N HIS A 32 -0.42 -78.76 25.00
CA HIS A 32 0.46 -79.80 24.45
C HIS A 32 1.52 -79.28 23.47
N THR A 33 1.76 -77.97 23.35
CA THR A 33 2.81 -77.44 22.46
C THR A 33 4.14 -77.13 23.17
N GLY A 34 5.23 -77.30 22.42
CA GLY A 34 6.62 -77.00 22.81
C GLY A 34 6.95 -75.52 22.88
N GLY A 35 6.31 -74.81 23.81
CA GLY A 35 6.77 -73.49 24.24
C GLY A 35 8.01 -73.58 25.15
N ASP A 36 8.57 -72.44 25.52
CA ASP A 36 9.67 -72.37 26.49
C ASP A 36 9.24 -72.97 27.84
N PHE A 37 9.75 -74.16 28.16
CA PHE A 37 9.49 -74.88 29.41
C PHE A 37 10.34 -74.38 30.59
N THR A 38 11.14 -73.31 30.39
CA THR A 38 12.01 -72.75 31.42
C THR A 38 11.39 -71.57 32.18
N GLY A 39 10.22 -71.08 31.74
CA GLY A 39 9.49 -69.98 32.38
C GLY A 39 8.57 -70.40 33.54
N ASP A 40 8.43 -69.54 34.56
CA ASP A 40 7.49 -69.73 35.66
C ASP A 40 6.02 -69.78 35.16
N LEU A 41 5.08 -70.36 35.93
CA LEU A 41 3.65 -70.47 35.54
C LEU A 41 2.99 -69.11 35.22
N ARG A 42 3.60 -67.99 35.61
CA ARG A 42 3.16 -66.63 35.29
C ARG A 42 3.58 -66.19 33.88
N SER A 43 4.62 -66.80 33.31
CA SER A 43 5.17 -66.52 31.98
C SER A 43 4.97 -67.65 30.96
N SER A 44 4.77 -68.90 31.42
CA SER A 44 4.58 -70.09 30.57
C SER A 44 3.10 -70.41 30.30
N VAL A 45 2.38 -69.49 29.65
CA VAL A 45 1.05 -69.81 29.11
C VAL A 45 1.23 -70.43 27.72
N PHE A 46 1.33 -71.75 27.65
CA PHE A 46 1.65 -72.59 26.48
C PHE A 46 1.24 -72.00 25.11
N LEU A 47 2.08 -71.15 24.51
CA LEU A 47 1.81 -70.60 23.17
C LEU A 47 2.14 -71.66 22.13
N ARG A 48 1.35 -71.70 21.05
CA ARG A 48 1.59 -72.58 19.90
C ARG A 48 2.81 -72.16 19.08
N VAL A 49 3.19 -70.89 19.16
CA VAL A 49 4.32 -70.28 18.47
C VAL A 49 5.13 -69.49 19.49
N ASN A 50 6.46 -69.59 19.43
CA ASN A 50 7.34 -68.73 20.22
C ASN A 50 7.02 -67.26 19.94
N ASN A 51 6.93 -66.41 20.97
CA ASN A 51 6.52 -65.02 20.80
C ASN A 51 7.46 -64.03 21.50
N THR A 52 8.76 -64.31 21.46
CA THR A 52 9.83 -63.45 21.99
C THR A 52 10.04 -62.18 21.17
N ALA A 53 9.74 -62.21 19.88
CA ALA A 53 9.85 -61.10 18.94
C ALA A 53 8.59 -60.98 18.06
N SER A 54 7.41 -61.17 18.66
CA SER A 54 6.11 -61.07 17.97
C SER A 54 5.88 -62.08 16.82
N GLN A 55 6.57 -63.23 16.81
CA GLN A 55 6.42 -64.22 15.73
C GLN A 55 5.00 -64.81 15.65
N LEU A 56 4.31 -64.97 16.79
CA LEU A 56 2.90 -65.38 16.81
C LEU A 56 2.02 -64.33 16.12
N CYS A 57 2.27 -63.05 16.36
CA CYS A 57 1.51 -61.96 15.73
C CYS A 57 1.72 -61.96 14.21
N MET A 58 2.97 -62.04 13.77
CA MET A 58 3.35 -62.03 12.36
C MET A 58 2.85 -63.25 11.59
N THR A 59 2.50 -64.33 12.28
CA THR A 59 1.93 -65.54 11.66
C THR A 59 0.62 -65.23 10.91
N CYS A 60 -0.21 -64.32 11.43
CA CYS A 60 -1.46 -63.90 10.78
C CYS A 60 -1.43 -62.44 10.30
N HIS A 61 -0.55 -61.60 10.86
CA HIS A 61 -0.44 -60.18 10.56
C HIS A 61 0.82 -59.84 9.74
N ALA A 62 1.24 -60.73 8.85
CA ALA A 62 2.48 -60.57 8.07
C ALA A 62 2.54 -59.24 7.30
N ASP A 63 1.40 -58.72 6.83
CA ASP A 63 1.36 -57.46 6.10
C ASP A 63 1.76 -56.24 6.92
N TYR A 64 1.59 -56.30 8.24
CA TYR A 64 1.83 -55.18 9.15
C TYR A 64 3.33 -54.90 9.35
N THR A 65 4.22 -55.84 9.01
CA THR A 65 5.67 -55.71 9.18
C THR A 65 6.42 -55.30 7.91
N ARG A 66 5.70 -55.06 6.81
CA ARG A 66 6.30 -54.72 5.51
C ARG A 66 6.88 -53.30 5.43
N GLY A 67 6.65 -52.50 6.46
CA GLY A 67 7.29 -51.22 6.71
C GLY A 67 6.71 -50.05 5.92
N PRO A 68 7.39 -48.88 5.96
CA PRO A 68 6.82 -47.62 5.48
C PRO A 68 6.44 -47.62 4.01
N ARG A 69 7.09 -48.42 3.15
CA ARG A 69 6.75 -48.46 1.72
C ARG A 69 5.31 -48.92 1.46
N LEU A 70 4.68 -49.59 2.41
CA LEU A 70 3.28 -50.02 2.32
C LEU A 70 2.41 -49.37 3.39
N GLY A 71 2.84 -48.22 3.91
CA GLY A 71 2.05 -47.47 4.88
C GLY A 71 1.95 -48.14 6.24
N THR A 72 2.96 -48.94 6.64
CA THR A 72 3.03 -49.51 7.99
C THR A 72 4.24 -49.00 8.77
N HIS A 73 4.07 -48.90 10.09
CA HIS A 73 5.17 -48.51 10.97
C HIS A 73 6.34 -49.50 10.87
N PRO A 74 7.61 -49.02 10.81
CA PRO A 74 8.75 -49.92 10.77
C PRO A 74 8.85 -50.73 12.06
N THR A 75 9.08 -52.04 11.94
CA THR A 75 9.44 -52.96 13.03
C THR A 75 10.91 -53.37 12.90
N GLY A 76 11.55 -53.77 13.99
CA GLY A 76 12.96 -54.16 14.03
C GLY A 76 13.85 -53.16 14.78
N GLY A 77 15.12 -53.09 14.40
CA GLY A 77 16.14 -52.35 15.15
C GLY A 77 15.90 -50.84 15.27
N MET A 78 16.08 -50.30 16.48
CA MET A 78 16.11 -48.88 16.80
C MET A 78 17.51 -48.42 17.24
N PRO A 79 17.82 -47.12 17.10
CA PRO A 79 19.09 -46.58 17.60
C PRO A 79 19.18 -46.55 19.14
N TRP A 80 18.05 -46.51 19.83
CA TRP A 80 17.95 -46.49 21.30
C TRP A 80 17.07 -47.64 21.83
N PRO A 81 17.19 -47.99 23.12
CA PRO A 81 16.31 -48.95 23.78
C PRO A 81 14.84 -48.50 23.80
N VAL A 82 13.92 -49.46 23.89
CA VAL A 82 12.51 -49.18 24.16
C VAL A 82 12.39 -48.35 25.46
N PRO A 83 11.72 -47.18 25.44
CA PRO A 83 11.57 -46.33 26.61
C PRO A 83 10.97 -47.03 27.83
N ASP A 84 11.52 -46.75 29.02
CA ASP A 84 11.04 -47.32 30.29
C ASP A 84 9.56 -47.00 30.57
N THR A 85 9.07 -45.86 30.08
CA THR A 85 7.67 -45.46 30.18
C THR A 85 6.73 -46.44 29.47
N LEU A 86 7.14 -47.00 28.32
CA LEU A 86 6.38 -48.04 27.62
C LEU A 86 6.44 -49.37 28.38
N ILE A 87 7.60 -49.73 28.92
CA ILE A 87 7.78 -50.96 29.71
C ILE A 87 6.89 -50.92 30.96
N ALA A 88 6.86 -49.78 31.65
CA ALA A 88 5.98 -49.53 32.79
C ALA A 88 4.49 -49.57 32.42
N ALA A 89 4.13 -49.15 31.20
CA ALA A 89 2.78 -49.28 30.65
C ALA A 89 2.41 -50.71 30.20
N GLY A 90 3.34 -51.66 30.28
CA GLY A 90 3.09 -53.08 29.98
C GLY A 90 3.65 -53.56 28.64
N ALA A 91 4.48 -52.76 27.96
CA ALA A 91 5.21 -53.21 26.79
C ALA A 91 6.11 -54.41 27.12
N LYS A 92 6.13 -55.40 26.23
CA LYS A 92 7.06 -56.54 26.33
C LYS A 92 8.20 -56.36 25.34
N VAL A 93 9.40 -56.34 25.89
CA VAL A 93 10.65 -56.18 25.14
C VAL A 93 11.33 -57.55 25.05
N GLY A 94 11.81 -57.87 23.86
CA GLY A 94 12.55 -59.12 23.63
C GLY A 94 13.94 -59.10 24.27
N SER A 95 14.77 -60.08 23.91
CA SER A 95 16.17 -60.17 24.38
C SER A 95 17.03 -58.98 23.92
N ASN A 96 16.68 -58.34 22.80
CA ASN A 96 17.29 -57.11 22.34
C ASN A 96 16.44 -55.90 22.77
N PRO A 97 16.92 -55.05 23.69
CA PRO A 97 16.15 -53.90 24.15
C PRO A 97 15.98 -52.81 23.09
N ARG A 98 16.73 -52.87 21.97
CA ARG A 98 16.68 -51.92 20.86
C ARG A 98 15.86 -52.43 19.68
N GLU A 99 14.86 -53.27 19.93
CA GLU A 99 14.02 -53.85 18.88
C GLU A 99 12.55 -53.47 19.08
N ILE A 100 11.95 -52.84 18.06
CA ILE A 100 10.50 -52.61 18.00
C ILE A 100 9.84 -53.89 17.52
N THR A 101 9.02 -54.46 18.37
CA THR A 101 8.13 -55.58 18.05
C THR A 101 6.67 -55.14 18.24
N CYS A 102 5.71 -55.94 17.77
CA CYS A 102 4.29 -55.65 17.96
C CYS A 102 3.92 -55.52 19.44
N GLN A 103 4.62 -56.27 20.30
CA GLN A 103 4.40 -56.29 21.76
C GLN A 103 4.95 -55.05 22.50
N VAL A 104 5.66 -54.17 21.80
CA VAL A 104 6.06 -52.86 22.35
C VAL A 104 4.87 -51.91 22.44
N CYS A 105 3.93 -52.02 21.49
CA CYS A 105 2.76 -51.15 21.42
C CYS A 105 1.45 -51.88 21.78
N HIS A 106 1.34 -53.18 21.53
CA HIS A 106 0.14 -53.98 21.76
C HIS A 106 0.34 -55.01 22.87
N THR A 107 -0.73 -55.31 23.59
CA THR A 107 -0.81 -56.50 24.45
C THR A 107 -1.89 -57.45 23.94
N PRO A 108 -1.65 -58.76 23.83
CA PRO A 108 -2.65 -59.71 23.32
C PRO A 108 -3.92 -59.82 24.21
N HIS A 109 -3.83 -59.38 25.47
CA HIS A 109 -4.92 -59.44 26.44
C HIS A 109 -4.80 -58.33 27.51
N GLY A 110 -5.94 -57.95 28.09
CA GLY A 110 -5.99 -57.12 29.31
C GLY A 110 -5.75 -55.62 29.13
N SER A 111 -5.62 -55.12 27.89
CA SER A 111 -5.58 -53.67 27.65
C SER A 111 -6.98 -53.05 27.82
N SER A 112 -7.03 -51.89 28.46
CA SER A 112 -8.19 -51.00 28.52
C SER A 112 -8.22 -49.97 27.38
N ASN A 113 -7.20 -49.96 26.51
CA ASN A 113 -7.08 -49.02 25.39
C ASN A 113 -7.54 -49.67 24.09
N ASP A 114 -7.98 -48.85 23.13
CA ASP A 114 -8.38 -49.30 21.80
C ASP A 114 -7.28 -50.11 21.10
N HIS A 115 -7.70 -51.05 20.26
CA HIS A 115 -6.80 -51.96 19.51
C HIS A 115 -5.75 -52.66 20.37
N LEU A 116 -6.06 -52.87 21.65
CA LEU A 116 -5.20 -53.53 22.62
C LEU A 116 -3.85 -52.83 22.85
N LEU A 117 -3.82 -51.50 22.77
CA LEU A 117 -2.59 -50.74 22.98
C LEU A 117 -2.15 -50.75 24.46
N VAL A 118 -0.84 -50.72 24.71
CA VAL A 118 -0.29 -50.65 26.08
C VAL A 118 -0.57 -49.32 26.77
N MET A 119 -0.80 -48.26 26.01
CA MET A 119 -1.20 -46.95 26.50
C MET A 119 -2.12 -46.24 25.51
N GLY A 120 -2.80 -45.19 25.98
CA GLY A 120 -3.74 -44.42 25.18
C GLY A 120 -3.08 -43.58 24.08
N VAL A 121 -3.88 -43.15 23.11
CA VAL A 121 -3.44 -42.35 21.94
C VAL A 121 -4.23 -41.05 21.77
N GLU A 122 -5.15 -40.77 22.69
CA GLU A 122 -6.00 -39.58 22.75
C GLU A 122 -5.24 -38.26 22.91
N SER A 123 -3.95 -38.31 23.27
CA SER A 123 -3.11 -37.15 23.56
C SER A 123 -1.69 -37.25 22.97
N ASN A 124 -1.41 -38.11 21.99
CA ASN A 124 -0.05 -38.39 21.46
C ASN A 124 0.93 -39.08 22.44
N GLN A 125 0.51 -39.42 23.66
CA GLN A 125 1.41 -39.97 24.68
C GLN A 125 2.17 -41.22 24.23
N LEU A 126 1.52 -42.14 23.50
CA LEU A 126 2.19 -43.31 22.93
C LEU A 126 3.29 -42.92 21.94
N CYS A 127 2.98 -42.03 21.00
CA CYS A 127 3.89 -41.67 19.91
C CYS A 127 5.09 -40.88 20.44
N THR A 128 4.85 -39.93 21.33
CA THR A 128 5.87 -39.04 21.88
C THR A 128 6.87 -39.74 22.79
N SER A 129 6.53 -40.91 23.36
CA SER A 129 7.47 -41.75 24.14
C SER A 129 8.76 -42.08 23.37
N CYS A 130 8.66 -42.27 22.04
CA CYS A 130 9.78 -42.50 21.14
C CYS A 130 10.09 -41.30 20.25
N HIS A 131 9.06 -40.69 19.63
CA HIS A 131 9.27 -39.70 18.57
C HIS A 131 9.87 -38.38 19.05
N ASP A 132 9.76 -38.05 20.34
CA ASP A 132 10.45 -36.88 20.90
C ASP A 132 11.97 -37.07 20.89
N GLN A 133 12.45 -38.29 21.20
CA GLN A 133 13.86 -38.65 21.12
C GLN A 133 14.36 -38.76 19.66
N MET A 134 13.50 -39.21 18.74
CA MET A 134 13.83 -39.29 17.30
C MET A 134 14.11 -37.93 16.69
N ARG A 135 13.37 -36.92 17.14
CA ARG A 135 13.37 -35.58 16.54
C ARG A 135 13.28 -34.53 17.65
N PRO A 136 14.36 -34.34 18.44
CA PRO A 136 14.36 -33.38 19.53
C PRO A 136 13.98 -31.98 19.02
N GLY A 137 12.98 -31.38 19.63
CA GLY A 137 12.51 -30.04 19.29
C GLY A 137 11.59 -29.95 18.06
N MET A 138 11.12 -31.07 17.52
CA MET A 138 10.06 -31.10 16.49
C MET A 138 8.76 -30.43 16.96
N PHE A 139 8.52 -30.40 18.27
CA PHE A 139 7.25 -29.99 18.85
C PHE A 139 7.41 -29.10 20.10
N ARG A 140 8.30 -28.10 20.04
CA ARG A 140 8.48 -27.17 21.17
C ARG A 140 7.26 -26.26 21.32
N GLU A 141 6.73 -26.16 22.54
CA GLU A 141 5.77 -25.11 22.89
C GLU A 141 6.40 -23.73 22.58
N GLY A 142 5.66 -22.89 21.84
CA GLY A 142 6.11 -21.56 21.42
C GLY A 142 7.13 -21.52 20.28
N GLY A 143 7.56 -22.68 19.75
CA GLY A 143 8.36 -22.74 18.52
C GLY A 143 7.52 -22.42 17.29
N GLN A 144 8.10 -21.75 16.29
CA GLN A 144 7.44 -21.53 15.01
C GLN A 144 7.42 -22.83 14.20
N SER A 145 6.46 -23.70 14.49
CA SER A 145 6.09 -24.86 13.69
C SER A 145 4.82 -24.56 12.90
N GLU A 146 4.78 -24.95 11.63
CA GLU A 146 3.63 -24.65 10.77
C GLU A 146 2.35 -25.38 11.18
N HIS A 147 2.47 -26.47 11.97
CA HIS A 147 1.37 -27.01 12.77
C HIS A 147 1.86 -27.27 14.21
N PRO A 148 1.24 -26.64 15.24
CA PRO A 148 1.55 -26.97 16.63
C PRO A 148 1.04 -28.37 17.01
N LEU A 149 1.51 -28.92 18.13
CA LEU A 149 0.86 -30.09 18.71
C LEU A 149 -0.48 -29.69 19.33
N ARG A 150 -1.55 -30.39 18.96
CA ARG A 150 -2.90 -30.23 19.53
C ARG A 150 -3.60 -28.89 19.33
N PRO A 151 -3.54 -28.23 18.14
CA PRO A 151 -4.46 -27.16 17.84
C PRO A 151 -5.90 -27.69 17.86
N PRO A 152 -6.88 -26.86 18.27
CA PRO A 152 -8.28 -27.20 18.15
C PRO A 152 -8.67 -27.34 16.67
N VAL A 153 -9.61 -28.23 16.37
CA VAL A 153 -10.20 -28.41 15.04
C VAL A 153 -11.66 -27.96 15.00
N ASN A 154 -12.07 -27.40 13.87
CA ASN A 154 -13.47 -27.05 13.62
C ASN A 154 -14.28 -28.27 13.13
N GLU A 155 -15.60 -28.12 12.98
CA GLU A 155 -16.49 -29.22 12.58
C GLU A 155 -16.18 -29.80 11.19
N GLU A 156 -15.79 -28.95 10.22
CA GLU A 156 -15.42 -29.40 8.88
C GLU A 156 -14.16 -30.28 8.91
N GLN A 157 -13.15 -29.85 9.68
CA GLN A 157 -11.91 -30.59 9.88
C GLN A 157 -12.15 -31.91 10.65
N LYS A 158 -13.06 -31.93 11.63
CA LYS A 158 -13.47 -33.18 12.30
C LYS A 158 -14.10 -34.16 11.32
N ALA A 159 -14.99 -33.69 10.45
CA ALA A 159 -15.59 -34.51 9.41
C ALA A 159 -14.54 -35.06 8.44
N ALA A 160 -13.58 -34.22 8.01
CA ALA A 160 -12.46 -34.66 7.18
C ALA A 160 -11.60 -35.75 7.84
N ILE A 161 -11.22 -35.57 9.10
CA ILE A 161 -10.44 -36.54 9.87
C ILE A 161 -11.20 -37.87 10.02
N SER A 162 -12.50 -37.81 10.24
CA SER A 162 -13.37 -38.99 10.28
C SER A 162 -13.43 -39.69 8.92
N ASN A 163 -13.59 -38.94 7.83
CA ASN A 163 -13.61 -39.48 6.46
C ASN A 163 -12.31 -40.16 6.05
N MET A 164 -11.16 -39.69 6.58
CA MET A 164 -9.86 -40.34 6.39
C MET A 164 -9.68 -41.63 7.22
N GLY A 165 -10.66 -41.99 8.06
CA GLY A 165 -10.57 -43.13 8.98
C GLY A 165 -9.51 -42.92 10.07
N THR A 166 -9.25 -41.65 10.40
CA THR A 166 -8.32 -41.19 11.43
C THR A 166 -9.08 -40.67 12.65
N ARG A 167 -8.37 -40.21 13.67
CA ARG A 167 -8.99 -39.83 14.96
C ARG A 167 -8.54 -38.46 15.45
N ILE A 168 -9.42 -37.81 16.20
CA ILE A 168 -9.14 -36.59 16.96
C ILE A 168 -8.79 -36.93 18.40
N GLY A 169 -8.03 -36.04 19.06
CA GLY A 169 -7.72 -36.14 20.47
C GLY A 169 -8.86 -35.65 21.36
N THR A 170 -8.68 -35.74 22.67
CA THR A 170 -9.59 -35.10 23.64
C THR A 170 -9.67 -33.60 23.39
N ASN A 171 -10.83 -32.99 23.72
CA ASN A 171 -11.11 -31.57 23.54
C ASN A 171 -10.99 -31.10 22.08
N ASP A 172 -11.32 -31.98 21.12
CA ASP A 172 -11.36 -31.64 19.69
C ASP A 172 -10.02 -31.10 19.17
N THR A 173 -8.93 -31.80 19.49
CA THR A 173 -7.58 -31.37 19.11
C THR A 173 -6.92 -32.29 18.08
N LEU A 174 -6.07 -31.74 17.21
CA LEU A 174 -5.23 -32.54 16.32
C LEU A 174 -4.21 -33.37 17.09
N ILE A 175 -4.13 -34.65 16.77
CA ILE A 175 -3.15 -35.60 17.29
C ILE A 175 -2.40 -36.25 16.12
N CYS A 176 -1.30 -36.97 16.41
CA CYS A 176 -0.52 -37.66 15.39
C CYS A 176 -1.43 -38.54 14.51
N LEU A 177 -2.38 -39.23 15.14
CA LEU A 177 -3.33 -40.11 14.46
C LEU A 177 -4.49 -39.38 13.75
N SER A 178 -4.49 -38.04 13.73
CA SER A 178 -5.40 -37.25 12.89
C SER A 178 -4.91 -37.18 11.45
N CYS A 179 -3.59 -37.20 11.24
CA CYS A 179 -2.98 -37.19 9.92
C CYS A 179 -2.29 -38.51 9.58
N HIS A 180 -1.73 -39.19 10.59
CA HIS A 180 -1.03 -40.46 10.41
C HIS A 180 -1.96 -41.66 10.62
N LYS A 181 -1.73 -42.68 9.81
CA LYS A 181 -2.37 -43.98 9.88
C LYS A 181 -1.29 -45.05 9.92
N LEU A 182 -1.03 -45.59 11.11
CA LEU A 182 0.10 -46.51 11.41
C LEU A 182 0.07 -47.81 10.62
N HIS A 183 -1.10 -48.19 10.12
CA HIS A 183 -1.30 -49.39 9.32
C HIS A 183 -2.19 -49.04 8.12
N HIS A 184 -1.73 -49.39 6.92
CA HIS A 184 -2.43 -49.12 5.67
C HIS A 184 -2.62 -47.62 5.42
N GLY A 185 -1.59 -46.81 5.74
CA GLY A 185 -1.54 -45.40 5.37
C GLY A 185 -1.31 -45.21 3.87
N GLU A 186 -2.12 -44.37 3.23
CA GLU A 186 -2.03 -44.10 1.78
C GLU A 186 -0.79 -43.26 1.41
N GLY A 187 -0.26 -42.46 2.32
CA GLY A 187 0.98 -41.69 2.11
C GLY A 187 2.26 -42.49 2.30
N GLU A 188 2.18 -43.82 2.12
CA GLU A 188 3.26 -44.81 2.16
C GLU A 188 4.36 -44.44 3.19
N ARG A 189 5.49 -43.92 2.71
CA ARG A 189 6.71 -43.63 3.48
C ARG A 189 6.46 -42.81 4.74
N PHE A 190 5.46 -41.93 4.72
CA PHE A 190 5.12 -41.06 5.84
C PHE A 190 3.93 -41.56 6.66
N MET A 191 3.31 -42.67 6.24
CA MET A 191 2.13 -43.27 6.87
C MET A 191 1.02 -42.24 7.08
N LEU A 192 0.81 -41.37 6.09
CA LEU A 192 -0.27 -40.40 6.12
C LEU A 192 -1.58 -41.08 5.70
N ALA A 193 -2.70 -40.63 6.23
CA ALA A 193 -4.01 -41.19 5.90
C ALA A 193 -4.43 -40.94 4.44
N ARG A 194 -3.81 -39.94 3.80
CA ARG A 194 -3.97 -39.55 2.40
C ARG A 194 -2.58 -39.24 1.83
N PRO A 195 -2.38 -39.40 0.51
CA PRO A 195 -1.09 -39.11 -0.10
C PRO A 195 -0.81 -37.60 -0.17
N LEU A 196 0.47 -37.24 -0.36
CA LEU A 196 0.88 -35.84 -0.55
C LEU A 196 0.81 -35.36 -2.00
N VAL A 197 0.77 -36.29 -2.96
CA VAL A 197 0.51 -35.95 -4.38
C VAL A 197 -0.76 -35.09 -4.47
N ASP A 198 -0.67 -34.03 -5.27
CA ASP A 198 -1.71 -33.00 -5.44
C ASP A 198 -2.15 -32.31 -4.14
N SER A 199 -1.32 -32.39 -3.10
CA SER A 199 -1.60 -31.94 -1.73
C SER A 199 -2.88 -32.54 -1.15
N ALA A 200 -3.25 -33.77 -1.56
CA ALA A 200 -4.52 -34.41 -1.18
C ALA A 200 -4.72 -34.46 0.34
N MET A 201 -3.66 -34.70 1.11
CA MET A 201 -3.70 -34.60 2.58
C MET A 201 -4.03 -33.18 3.06
N CYS A 202 -3.39 -32.14 2.52
CA CYS A 202 -3.59 -30.76 2.96
C CYS A 202 -5.02 -30.27 2.69
N ILE A 203 -5.50 -30.46 1.46
CA ILE A 203 -6.84 -29.99 1.06
C ILE A 203 -7.98 -30.80 1.69
N SER A 204 -7.68 -31.98 2.27
CA SER A 204 -8.68 -32.72 3.06
C SER A 204 -9.21 -31.86 4.22
N CYS A 205 -8.36 -31.00 4.81
CA CYS A 205 -8.75 -30.07 5.87
C CYS A 205 -8.74 -28.59 5.44
N HIS A 206 -8.05 -28.25 4.36
CA HIS A 206 -7.86 -26.88 3.86
C HIS A 206 -8.44 -26.71 2.45
N GLU A 207 -9.66 -27.20 2.20
CA GLU A 207 -10.29 -27.14 0.89
C GLU A 207 -10.44 -25.69 0.39
N GLU A 208 -10.57 -24.72 1.30
CA GLU A 208 -10.63 -23.29 0.99
C GLU A 208 -9.33 -22.75 0.36
N LYS A 209 -8.21 -23.47 0.46
CA LYS A 209 -6.91 -23.10 -0.11
C LYS A 209 -6.67 -23.67 -1.51
N ARG A 210 -7.58 -24.52 -2.00
CA ARG A 210 -7.50 -25.14 -3.33
C ARG A 210 -7.34 -24.17 -4.50
N PRO A 211 -7.88 -22.93 -4.50
CA PRO A 211 -7.68 -21.99 -5.60
C PRO A 211 -6.21 -21.72 -5.96
N LEU A 212 -5.26 -21.95 -5.04
CA LEU A 212 -3.82 -21.87 -5.30
C LEU A 212 -3.38 -22.70 -6.54
N PHE A 213 -4.04 -23.82 -6.83
CA PHE A 213 -3.63 -24.76 -7.88
C PHE A 213 -3.79 -24.23 -9.31
N THR A 214 -4.44 -23.09 -9.51
CA THR A 214 -4.57 -22.46 -10.83
C THR A 214 -3.66 -21.25 -10.99
N THR A 215 -2.64 -21.15 -10.15
CA THR A 215 -1.81 -19.95 -10.04
C THR A 215 -0.35 -20.22 -10.37
N ALA A 216 0.45 -19.17 -10.51
CA ALA A 216 1.90 -19.29 -10.66
C ALA A 216 2.60 -19.92 -9.44
N HIS A 217 1.93 -19.96 -8.28
CA HIS A 217 2.42 -20.67 -7.09
C HIS A 217 2.04 -22.16 -7.08
N ASP A 218 1.36 -22.66 -8.12
CA ASP A 218 1.37 -24.08 -8.41
C ASP A 218 2.69 -24.47 -9.09
N LEU A 219 3.69 -24.78 -8.27
CA LEU A 219 5.03 -25.13 -8.74
C LEU A 219 5.07 -26.42 -9.56
N ARG A 220 3.99 -27.21 -9.66
CA ARG A 220 3.91 -28.29 -10.64
C ARG A 220 4.02 -27.76 -12.08
N THR A 221 3.61 -26.51 -12.29
CA THR A 221 3.64 -25.85 -13.61
C THR A 221 4.83 -24.91 -13.77
N THR A 222 5.15 -24.13 -12.73
CA THR A 222 6.16 -23.07 -12.84
C THR A 222 7.56 -23.52 -12.46
N ALA A 223 7.71 -24.53 -11.60
CA ALA A 223 9.02 -25.02 -11.15
C ALA A 223 8.97 -26.52 -10.74
N PRO A 224 8.67 -27.45 -11.67
CA PRO A 224 8.36 -28.85 -11.34
C PRO A 224 9.53 -29.65 -10.75
N GLU A 225 10.76 -29.23 -11.02
CA GLU A 225 11.98 -29.89 -10.54
C GLU A 225 12.47 -29.38 -9.18
N GLU A 226 11.88 -28.29 -8.68
CA GLU A 226 12.23 -27.74 -7.37
C GLU A 226 11.98 -28.76 -6.28
N ARG A 227 12.84 -28.76 -5.25
CA ARG A 227 12.73 -29.72 -4.16
C ARG A 227 12.57 -29.01 -2.83
N ASN A 228 11.60 -29.48 -2.05
CA ASN A 228 11.52 -29.09 -0.66
C ASN A 228 12.61 -29.79 0.17
N ARG A 229 12.68 -29.47 1.46
CA ARG A 229 13.68 -29.97 2.41
C ARG A 229 13.68 -31.49 2.57
N LEU A 230 12.61 -32.19 2.22
CA LEU A 230 12.53 -33.65 2.24
C LEU A 230 12.94 -34.29 0.91
N GLY A 231 13.38 -33.49 -0.06
CA GLY A 231 13.75 -33.92 -1.40
C GLY A 231 12.57 -34.19 -2.33
N MET A 232 11.34 -33.83 -1.91
CA MET A 232 10.13 -34.04 -2.70
C MET A 232 9.96 -32.89 -3.70
N THR A 233 9.56 -33.23 -4.92
CA THR A 233 9.14 -32.27 -5.94
C THR A 233 7.67 -31.88 -5.76
N PRO A 234 7.21 -30.76 -6.35
CA PRO A 234 5.78 -30.41 -6.39
C PRO A 234 4.86 -31.55 -6.88
N MET A 235 5.37 -32.43 -7.75
CA MET A 235 4.62 -33.60 -8.23
C MET A 235 4.42 -34.68 -7.15
N THR A 236 5.38 -34.84 -6.25
CA THR A 236 5.40 -35.93 -5.26
C THR A 236 4.94 -35.48 -3.87
N GLY A 237 5.25 -34.25 -3.49
CA GLY A 237 4.80 -33.63 -2.25
C GLY A 237 3.54 -32.76 -2.41
N GLY A 238 3.12 -32.46 -3.64
CA GLY A 238 2.02 -31.55 -3.93
C GLY A 238 2.44 -30.07 -3.85
N PRO A 239 1.66 -29.15 -4.46
CA PRO A 239 1.95 -27.72 -4.46
C PRO A 239 2.17 -27.11 -3.07
N CYS A 240 1.32 -27.46 -2.09
CA CYS A 240 1.40 -26.92 -0.74
C CYS A 240 2.75 -27.23 -0.07
N SER A 241 3.30 -28.43 -0.32
CA SER A 241 4.58 -28.88 0.25
C SER A 241 5.81 -28.11 -0.24
N SER A 242 5.63 -27.25 -1.23
CA SER A 242 6.70 -26.40 -1.78
C SER A 242 6.98 -25.21 -0.87
N CYS A 243 5.96 -24.73 -0.16
CA CYS A 243 6.02 -23.59 0.76
C CYS A 243 5.86 -24.01 2.23
N HIS A 244 4.93 -24.94 2.50
CA HIS A 244 4.53 -25.34 3.84
C HIS A 244 4.58 -26.86 4.08
N MET A 245 4.98 -27.30 5.27
CA MET A 245 5.11 -28.68 5.72
C MET A 245 4.73 -28.82 7.21
N PHE A 246 4.14 -29.96 7.61
CA PHE A 246 3.51 -30.15 8.93
C PHE A 246 4.41 -29.85 10.13
N HIS A 247 5.62 -30.41 10.14
CA HIS A 247 6.48 -30.43 11.33
C HIS A 247 7.73 -29.54 11.20
N ARG A 248 7.96 -28.96 10.02
CA ARG A 248 9.13 -28.14 9.66
C ARG A 248 8.76 -27.28 8.46
N TYR A 249 9.49 -26.19 8.24
CA TYR A 249 9.38 -25.43 6.99
C TYR A 249 9.74 -26.28 5.76
N ALA A 250 9.01 -26.08 4.66
CA ALA A 250 9.29 -26.72 3.38
C ALA A 250 10.66 -26.32 2.83
N ARG A 251 11.09 -25.09 3.08
CA ARG A 251 12.42 -24.55 2.75
C ARG A 251 13.05 -23.95 4.01
N ALA A 252 14.37 -23.81 4.05
CA ALA A 252 14.98 -23.08 5.17
C ALA A 252 14.62 -21.58 4.99
N PRO A 253 13.97 -20.94 5.97
CA PRO A 253 13.58 -19.55 5.82
C PRO A 253 14.82 -18.64 5.81
N GLU A 254 14.77 -17.60 4.97
CA GLU A 254 15.82 -16.58 4.84
C GLU A 254 15.22 -15.21 5.19
N SER A 255 15.61 -14.61 6.32
CA SER A 255 15.01 -13.33 6.74
C SER A 255 15.34 -12.20 5.76
N HIS A 256 14.33 -11.45 5.34
CA HIS A 256 14.47 -10.26 4.50
C HIS A 256 13.60 -9.11 5.04
N PRO A 257 13.95 -7.82 4.86
CA PRO A 257 13.13 -6.71 5.36
C PRO A 257 11.66 -6.74 4.87
N LEU A 258 11.44 -7.11 3.61
CA LEU A 258 10.10 -7.26 3.01
C LEU A 258 9.46 -8.62 3.33
N ASP A 259 10.23 -9.58 3.81
CA ASP A 259 9.77 -10.91 4.16
C ASP A 259 10.49 -11.40 5.43
N PRO A 260 10.11 -10.89 6.61
CA PRO A 260 10.81 -11.23 7.85
C PRO A 260 10.74 -12.72 8.20
N ARG A 261 9.68 -13.41 7.73
CA ARG A 261 9.52 -14.86 7.90
C ARG A 261 10.32 -15.66 6.89
N GLY A 262 10.80 -15.01 5.82
CA GLY A 262 11.73 -15.58 4.88
C GLY A 262 11.21 -16.73 4.04
N MET A 263 9.90 -16.76 3.79
CA MET A 263 9.26 -17.83 3.01
C MET A 263 9.22 -17.50 1.52
N CYS A 264 8.94 -16.25 1.18
CA CYS A 264 8.84 -15.74 -0.19
C CYS A 264 10.23 -15.56 -0.80
N ILE A 265 11.17 -14.96 -0.05
CA ILE A 265 12.48 -14.58 -0.60
C ILE A 265 13.32 -15.80 -1.01
N THR A 266 13.08 -16.97 -0.38
CA THR A 266 13.76 -18.23 -0.75
C THR A 266 13.50 -18.70 -2.18
N CYS A 267 12.48 -18.12 -2.84
CA CYS A 267 12.18 -18.32 -4.26
C CYS A 267 12.30 -17.02 -5.07
N HIS A 268 11.87 -15.88 -4.51
CA HIS A 268 11.85 -14.57 -5.18
C HIS A 268 13.14 -13.77 -4.98
N GLN A 269 14.27 -14.37 -5.37
CA GLN A 269 15.57 -13.72 -5.33
C GLN A 269 16.45 -14.21 -6.48
N ASP A 270 17.48 -13.42 -6.80
CA ASP A 270 18.41 -13.73 -7.88
C ASP A 270 19.00 -15.14 -7.71
N GLY A 271 18.91 -15.94 -8.78
CA GLY A 271 19.41 -17.32 -8.81
C GLY A 271 18.48 -18.37 -8.18
N ALA A 272 17.33 -17.99 -7.62
CA ALA A 272 16.29 -18.91 -7.19
C ALA A 272 15.22 -19.12 -8.28
N CYS A 273 14.32 -20.09 -8.07
CA CYS A 273 13.36 -20.53 -9.09
C CYS A 273 12.34 -19.46 -9.55
N ALA A 274 12.15 -18.39 -8.77
CA ALA A 274 11.32 -17.25 -9.14
C ALA A 274 12.13 -15.94 -9.21
N GLY A 275 13.44 -16.03 -9.50
CA GLY A 275 14.34 -14.87 -9.57
C GLY A 275 13.96 -13.83 -10.61
N ASP A 276 13.35 -14.25 -11.73
CA ASP A 276 12.83 -13.32 -12.76
C ASP A 276 11.68 -12.42 -12.24
N PHE A 277 11.09 -12.81 -11.10
CA PHE A 277 10.05 -12.06 -10.40
C PHE A 277 10.56 -11.51 -9.06
N ALA A 278 11.88 -11.42 -8.87
CA ALA A 278 12.46 -10.72 -7.73
C ALA A 278 12.12 -9.23 -7.82
N ILE A 279 11.67 -8.66 -6.70
CA ILE A 279 11.33 -7.24 -6.62
C ILE A 279 12.60 -6.42 -6.35
N GLY A 280 12.74 -5.28 -7.04
CA GLY A 280 13.89 -4.38 -6.90
C GLY A 280 13.98 -3.72 -5.51
N GLY A 281 14.96 -2.85 -5.29
CA GLY A 281 15.19 -2.23 -3.98
C GLY A 281 14.20 -1.13 -3.57
N LEU A 282 13.36 -0.65 -4.50
CA LEU A 282 12.40 0.43 -4.25
C LEU A 282 11.01 -0.15 -3.97
N ASN A 283 10.69 -0.26 -2.69
CA ASN A 283 9.40 -0.74 -2.22
C ASN A 283 8.90 0.17 -1.09
N HIS A 284 7.66 -0.05 -0.68
CA HIS A 284 7.12 0.63 0.49
C HIS A 284 7.97 0.32 1.74
N PRO A 285 8.35 1.33 2.54
CA PRO A 285 9.08 1.12 3.78
C PRO A 285 8.18 0.46 4.82
N ASP A 286 8.76 -0.38 5.68
CA ASP A 286 8.11 -1.00 6.85
C ASP A 286 6.84 -1.83 6.55
N VAL A 287 6.66 -2.26 5.31
CA VAL A 287 5.61 -3.22 4.93
C VAL A 287 6.21 -4.51 4.42
N HIS A 288 5.47 -5.61 4.61
CA HIS A 288 5.89 -6.94 4.20
C HIS A 288 5.08 -7.42 2.99
N CYS A 289 5.57 -8.41 2.26
CA CYS A 289 4.89 -8.96 1.07
C CYS A 289 3.42 -9.32 1.37
N THR A 290 3.15 -9.93 2.52
CA THR A 290 1.81 -10.39 2.92
C THR A 290 0.87 -9.28 3.43
N THR A 291 1.37 -8.05 3.54
CA THR A 291 0.52 -6.88 3.81
C THR A 291 -0.40 -6.64 2.61
N CYS A 292 0.15 -6.74 1.41
CA CYS A 292 -0.57 -6.48 0.17
C CYS A 292 -0.99 -7.77 -0.55
N HIS A 293 -0.11 -8.78 -0.55
CA HIS A 293 -0.33 -10.05 -1.22
C HIS A 293 -0.87 -11.11 -0.26
N ASP A 294 -1.68 -12.03 -0.77
CA ASP A 294 -2.03 -13.28 -0.14
C ASP A 294 -1.98 -14.36 -1.22
N PRO A 295 -0.98 -15.27 -1.20
CA PRO A 295 -0.85 -16.31 -2.22
C PRO A 295 -2.06 -17.26 -2.27
N HIS A 296 -2.91 -17.27 -1.24
CA HIS A 296 -4.16 -18.04 -1.24
C HIS A 296 -5.36 -17.26 -1.81
N GLU A 297 -5.22 -15.96 -2.01
CA GLU A 297 -6.23 -15.12 -2.67
C GLU A 297 -5.90 -15.04 -4.16
N THR A 298 -6.82 -15.53 -4.98
CA THR A 298 -6.62 -15.68 -6.43
C THR A 298 -7.61 -14.86 -7.25
N ARG A 299 -8.58 -14.21 -6.59
CA ARG A 299 -9.61 -13.41 -7.25
C ARG A 299 -9.08 -12.09 -7.79
N PHE A 300 -7.94 -11.62 -7.26
CA PHE A 300 -7.34 -10.34 -7.65
C PHE A 300 -5.98 -10.56 -8.29
N SER A 301 -5.65 -9.71 -9.28
CA SER A 301 -4.39 -9.80 -10.01
C SER A 301 -3.19 -9.79 -9.06
N HIS A 302 -2.14 -10.54 -9.40
CA HIS A 302 -0.92 -10.67 -8.62
C HIS A 302 -1.14 -11.02 -7.14
N TYR A 303 -2.19 -11.78 -6.81
CA TYR A 303 -2.47 -12.26 -5.45
C TYR A 303 -2.76 -11.15 -4.44
N MET A 304 -3.26 -9.99 -4.89
CA MET A 304 -3.58 -8.95 -3.93
C MET A 304 -4.72 -9.38 -3.01
N ARG A 305 -4.73 -8.90 -1.78
CA ARG A 305 -5.79 -9.22 -0.80
C ARG A 305 -7.15 -8.57 -1.12
N LYS A 306 -7.12 -7.52 -1.94
CA LYS A 306 -8.25 -6.68 -2.39
C LYS A 306 -7.90 -6.09 -3.76
N PRO A 307 -8.85 -5.47 -4.49
CA PRO A 307 -8.51 -4.59 -5.61
C PRO A 307 -7.51 -3.51 -5.17
N ALA A 308 -6.54 -3.18 -6.02
CA ALA A 308 -5.40 -2.33 -5.66
C ALA A 308 -5.81 -0.99 -5.06
N GLY A 309 -6.73 -0.26 -5.70
CA GLY A 309 -7.20 1.03 -5.22
C GLY A 309 -7.82 0.98 -3.83
N ALA A 310 -8.58 -0.07 -3.52
CA ALA A 310 -9.15 -0.28 -2.19
C ALA A 310 -8.06 -0.59 -1.15
N LEU A 311 -7.08 -1.44 -1.52
CA LEU A 311 -5.96 -1.80 -0.67
C LEU A 311 -5.08 -0.57 -0.36
N CYS A 312 -4.73 0.22 -1.37
CA CYS A 312 -3.96 1.46 -1.19
C CYS A 312 -4.71 2.45 -0.29
N SER A 313 -6.03 2.55 -0.42
CA SER A 313 -6.87 3.45 0.37
C SER A 313 -6.97 3.09 1.86
N ASP A 314 -6.65 1.84 2.24
CA ASP A 314 -6.59 1.43 3.65
C ASP A 314 -5.50 2.24 4.41
N CYS A 315 -4.45 2.70 3.72
CA CYS A 315 -3.39 3.55 4.30
C CYS A 315 -3.37 4.98 3.72
N HIS A 316 -3.70 5.16 2.45
CA HIS A 316 -3.67 6.43 1.72
C HIS A 316 -5.09 6.98 1.48
N SER A 317 -5.92 6.99 2.52
CA SER A 317 -7.33 7.40 2.43
C SER A 317 -7.50 8.84 1.93
N ASP A 318 -6.54 9.72 2.20
CA ASP A 318 -6.51 11.10 1.71
C ASP A 318 -6.24 11.21 0.20
N LYS A 319 -5.81 10.12 -0.45
CA LYS A 319 -5.60 10.04 -1.90
C LYS A 319 -6.77 9.40 -2.63
N ALA A 320 -7.72 8.81 -1.91
CA ALA A 320 -8.89 8.15 -2.49
C ALA A 320 -9.81 9.11 -3.25
N THR A 321 -9.66 10.43 -3.08
CA THR A 321 -10.38 11.44 -3.85
C THR A 321 -10.05 11.46 -5.35
N VAL A 322 -9.06 10.66 -5.79
CA VAL A 322 -8.81 10.41 -7.20
C VAL A 322 -9.97 9.66 -7.86
N PHE A 323 -10.67 8.77 -7.12
CA PHE A 323 -11.82 8.04 -7.64
C PHE A 323 -12.98 8.99 -7.92
N GLY A 324 -13.54 8.90 -9.13
CA GLY A 324 -14.53 9.82 -9.67
C GLY A 324 -13.99 11.18 -10.12
N GLY A 325 -12.69 11.46 -9.94
CA GLY A 325 -12.04 12.69 -10.37
C GLY A 325 -11.52 12.63 -11.82
N ALA A 326 -10.89 13.73 -12.26
CA ALA A 326 -10.36 13.86 -13.63
C ALA A 326 -9.24 12.86 -13.99
N HIS A 327 -8.57 12.28 -12.98
CA HIS A 327 -7.52 11.25 -13.15
C HIS A 327 -7.99 9.85 -12.73
N ASP A 328 -9.31 9.62 -12.61
CA ASP A 328 -9.84 8.27 -12.53
C ASP A 328 -9.80 7.62 -13.92
N LEU A 329 -9.12 6.47 -14.01
CA LEU A 329 -9.02 5.67 -15.23
C LEU A 329 -10.41 5.34 -15.84
N ASN A 330 -11.44 5.23 -14.99
CA ASN A 330 -12.79 4.84 -15.41
C ASN A 330 -13.64 6.00 -15.95
N MET A 331 -13.17 7.25 -15.86
CA MET A 331 -13.93 8.44 -16.25
C MET A 331 -13.79 8.82 -17.74
N GLY A 332 -13.21 7.93 -18.57
CA GLY A 332 -13.31 8.02 -20.03
C GLY A 332 -12.38 9.03 -20.71
N SER A 333 -11.22 9.35 -20.11
CA SER A 333 -10.18 10.14 -20.78
C SER A 333 -9.54 9.34 -21.92
N ASN A 334 -9.35 9.97 -23.08
CA ASN A 334 -8.73 9.39 -24.27
C ASN A 334 -7.20 9.54 -24.30
N LEU A 335 -6.59 10.07 -23.23
CA LEU A 335 -5.15 10.32 -23.15
C LEU A 335 -4.38 9.24 -22.38
N TRP A 336 -5.05 8.21 -21.87
CA TRP A 336 -4.39 7.13 -21.13
C TRP A 336 -3.55 6.25 -22.05
N PRO A 337 -2.25 6.06 -21.77
CA PRO A 337 -1.42 5.10 -22.50
C PRO A 337 -1.92 3.67 -22.28
N ASP A 338 -1.71 2.79 -23.26
CA ASP A 338 -2.14 1.37 -23.19
C ASP A 338 -1.67 0.68 -21.90
N ALA A 339 -0.41 0.89 -21.50
CA ALA A 339 0.14 0.32 -20.26
C ALA A 339 -0.56 0.79 -18.97
N SER A 340 -1.15 1.99 -18.97
CA SER A 340 -1.97 2.48 -17.86
C SER A 340 -3.37 1.86 -17.90
N ILE A 341 -3.95 1.70 -19.09
CA ILE A 341 -5.26 1.05 -19.28
C ILE A 341 -5.19 -0.43 -18.87
N GLU A 342 -4.15 -1.15 -19.28
CA GLU A 342 -3.91 -2.56 -18.94
C GLU A 342 -3.87 -2.80 -17.42
N SER A 343 -3.49 -1.80 -16.63
CA SER A 343 -3.47 -1.93 -15.17
C SER A 343 -4.86 -2.09 -14.55
N GLY A 344 -5.91 -1.59 -15.22
CA GLY A 344 -7.30 -1.68 -14.77
C GLY A 344 -7.61 -1.00 -13.43
N ASP A 345 -6.71 -0.16 -12.91
CA ASP A 345 -6.84 0.46 -11.59
C ASP A 345 -6.33 1.90 -11.60
N ALA A 346 -7.06 2.82 -10.94
CA ALA A 346 -6.75 4.26 -10.98
C ALA A 346 -5.44 4.64 -10.28
N CYS A 347 -5.06 3.92 -9.21
CA CYS A 347 -3.79 4.17 -8.54
C CYS A 347 -2.65 3.58 -9.36
N LEU A 348 -2.82 2.34 -9.82
CA LEU A 348 -1.81 1.67 -10.62
C LEU A 348 -1.63 2.34 -11.97
N ALA A 349 -2.62 3.01 -12.58
CA ALA A 349 -2.45 3.70 -13.87
C ALA A 349 -1.24 4.65 -13.91
N CYS A 350 -0.92 5.26 -12.76
CA CYS A 350 0.24 6.14 -12.59
C CYS A 350 1.35 5.51 -11.73
N HIS A 351 1.01 4.71 -10.73
CA HIS A 351 1.96 4.21 -9.73
C HIS A 351 2.36 2.73 -9.90
N ARG A 352 3.59 2.41 -9.46
CA ARG A 352 4.12 1.06 -9.34
C ARG A 352 4.57 0.82 -7.89
N PRO A 353 3.99 -0.15 -7.16
CA PRO A 353 4.34 -0.40 -5.77
C PRO A 353 5.72 -1.06 -5.59
N HIS A 354 6.22 -1.71 -6.65
CA HIS A 354 7.59 -2.21 -6.78
C HIS A 354 8.30 -1.36 -7.84
N GLY A 355 8.99 -0.34 -7.37
CA GLY A 355 9.65 0.65 -8.23
C GLY A 355 10.95 0.16 -8.83
N ASP A 356 11.44 0.92 -9.81
CA ASP A 356 12.75 0.72 -10.42
C ASP A 356 13.61 2.01 -10.32
N LYS A 357 14.89 1.88 -10.63
CA LYS A 357 15.87 2.97 -10.45
C LYS A 357 15.59 4.17 -11.35
N ASP A 358 14.91 3.98 -12.49
CA ASP A 358 14.77 5.00 -13.53
C ASP A 358 13.46 5.78 -13.37
N ALA A 359 12.36 5.08 -13.06
CA ALA A 359 11.02 5.66 -12.92
C ALA A 359 10.58 5.82 -11.45
N GLY A 360 11.34 5.27 -10.49
CA GLY A 360 10.91 5.22 -9.10
C GLY A 360 9.60 4.45 -8.96
N LEU A 361 8.61 5.03 -8.29
CA LEU A 361 7.27 4.45 -8.12
C LEU A 361 6.28 4.87 -9.23
N TRP A 362 6.75 5.41 -10.35
CA TRP A 362 5.90 5.81 -11.47
C TRP A 362 5.89 4.76 -12.58
N ARG A 363 4.78 4.64 -13.31
CA ARG A 363 4.68 3.74 -14.48
C ARG A 363 5.45 4.24 -15.69
N VAL A 364 5.64 5.54 -15.79
CA VAL A 364 6.26 6.22 -16.92
C VAL A 364 7.54 6.89 -16.44
N ALA A 365 8.64 6.66 -17.17
CA ALA A 365 9.97 7.13 -16.81
C ALA A 365 10.23 8.59 -17.24
N LYS A 366 11.34 9.16 -16.76
CA LYS A 366 11.85 10.49 -17.17
C LYS A 366 12.00 10.60 -18.69
N CYS A 367 11.56 11.72 -19.27
CA CYS A 367 11.90 12.13 -20.64
C CYS A 367 12.77 13.39 -20.61
N GLY A 368 14.10 13.26 -20.73
CA GLY A 368 15.04 14.40 -20.76
C GLY A 368 15.29 15.07 -19.38
N ASP A 369 15.66 16.36 -19.38
CA ASP A 369 16.07 17.15 -18.20
C ASP A 369 14.91 17.59 -17.26
N VAL A 370 13.71 17.03 -17.43
CA VAL A 370 12.57 17.26 -16.52
C VAL A 370 12.70 16.38 -15.26
N SER A 371 12.17 16.88 -14.14
CA SER A 371 12.08 16.07 -12.93
C SER A 371 11.23 14.82 -13.17
N ALA A 372 11.43 13.77 -12.37
CA ALA A 372 10.68 12.52 -12.51
C ALA A 372 9.16 12.74 -12.33
N SER A 373 8.79 13.72 -11.50
CA SER A 373 7.41 14.11 -11.24
C SER A 373 6.74 14.69 -12.49
N ASP A 374 7.37 15.67 -13.14
CA ASP A 374 6.81 16.30 -14.36
C ASP A 374 6.83 15.36 -15.55
N ALA A 375 7.85 14.52 -15.68
CA ALA A 375 7.92 13.53 -16.75
C ALA A 375 6.70 12.60 -16.75
N SER A 376 6.23 12.23 -15.56
CA SER A 376 5.05 11.37 -15.42
C SER A 376 3.77 12.05 -15.92
N CYS A 377 3.59 13.34 -15.60
CA CYS A 377 2.47 14.12 -16.13
C CYS A 377 2.57 14.32 -17.64
N ASN A 378 3.78 14.59 -18.14
CA ASN A 378 4.03 14.89 -19.56
C ASN A 378 3.85 13.67 -20.47
N ALA A 379 3.86 12.45 -19.93
CA ALA A 379 3.53 11.23 -20.69
C ALA A 379 2.13 11.31 -21.32
N CYS A 380 1.17 11.95 -20.63
CA CYS A 380 -0.19 12.17 -21.13
C CYS A 380 -0.42 13.62 -21.55
N HIS A 381 0.22 14.59 -20.88
CA HIS A 381 0.01 16.02 -21.05
C HIS A 381 1.15 16.73 -21.78
N SER A 382 1.74 16.10 -22.80
CA SER A 382 2.92 16.62 -23.52
C SER A 382 2.73 18.03 -24.09
N GLN A 383 1.53 18.36 -24.57
CA GLN A 383 1.18 19.69 -25.11
C GLN A 383 0.96 20.77 -24.03
N ASN A 384 0.92 20.39 -22.75
CA ASN A 384 0.79 21.31 -21.62
C ASN A 384 2.14 21.56 -20.93
N SER A 385 3.21 20.91 -21.38
CA SER A 385 4.54 20.97 -20.77
C SER A 385 5.18 22.36 -20.88
N TRP A 386 6.16 22.63 -20.03
CA TRP A 386 7.00 23.83 -20.12
C TRP A 386 7.67 23.92 -21.48
N ASN A 387 7.64 25.12 -22.06
CA ASN A 387 8.20 25.41 -23.38
C ASN A 387 7.53 24.65 -24.55
N SER A 388 6.40 24.00 -24.32
CA SER A 388 5.55 23.57 -25.43
C SER A 388 4.89 24.81 -26.07
N GLY A 389 4.67 24.78 -27.38
CA GLY A 389 3.89 25.81 -28.09
C GLY A 389 2.37 25.57 -28.00
N GLY A 390 1.92 24.77 -27.03
CA GLY A 390 0.51 24.42 -26.88
C GLY A 390 -0.31 25.57 -26.31
N ALA A 391 -1.60 25.62 -26.65
CA ALA A 391 -2.51 26.65 -26.15
C ALA A 391 -2.68 26.64 -24.61
N MET A 392 -2.34 25.52 -23.95
CA MET A 392 -2.39 25.33 -22.50
C MET A 392 -1.02 25.00 -21.89
N ALA A 393 0.06 25.33 -22.60
CA ALA A 393 1.42 25.14 -22.14
C ALA A 393 1.67 25.86 -20.81
N ALA A 394 2.46 25.25 -19.91
CA ALA A 394 2.93 25.91 -18.70
C ALA A 394 3.84 27.09 -19.08
N ALA A 395 3.35 28.31 -18.87
CA ALA A 395 4.00 29.56 -19.25
C ALA A 395 4.80 30.19 -18.08
N HIS A 396 4.62 29.70 -16.86
CA HIS A 396 5.31 30.23 -15.69
C HIS A 396 6.81 29.85 -15.69
N PRO A 397 7.74 30.78 -15.35
CA PRO A 397 9.16 30.45 -15.18
C PRO A 397 9.37 29.31 -14.18
N GLN A 398 10.19 28.31 -14.52
CA GLN A 398 10.34 27.11 -13.68
C GLN A 398 11.30 27.29 -12.49
N ARG A 399 12.35 28.11 -12.66
CA ARG A 399 13.39 28.32 -11.64
C ARG A 399 12.89 29.25 -10.54
N ILE A 400 13.06 28.84 -9.29
CA ILE A 400 12.71 29.66 -8.13
C ILE A 400 13.96 30.04 -7.32
N ASP A 401 13.98 31.29 -6.88
CA ASP A 401 14.97 31.78 -5.92
C ASP A 401 14.67 31.19 -4.54
N ALA A 402 15.72 30.84 -3.79
CA ALA A 402 15.60 30.19 -2.49
C ALA A 402 14.75 30.96 -1.46
N LYS A 403 14.65 32.28 -1.59
CA LYS A 403 13.79 33.09 -0.72
C LYS A 403 12.29 32.79 -0.85
N PHE A 404 11.86 32.15 -1.94
CA PHE A 404 10.46 31.81 -2.19
C PHE A 404 10.10 30.36 -1.84
N ALA A 405 11.05 29.56 -1.38
CA ALA A 405 10.91 28.11 -1.19
C ALA A 405 10.60 27.67 0.25
N ALA A 406 10.27 28.60 1.15
CA ALA A 406 9.98 28.29 2.56
C ALA A 406 8.50 27.95 2.84
N GLY A 407 7.65 27.96 1.80
CA GLY A 407 6.22 27.71 1.91
C GLY A 407 5.84 26.22 1.89
N PRO A 408 4.56 25.89 2.12
CA PRO A 408 4.05 24.50 2.18
C PRO A 408 3.87 23.84 0.80
N LEU A 409 4.19 24.53 -0.30
CA LEU A 409 4.07 24.00 -1.65
C LEU A 409 5.24 23.06 -1.97
N PRO A 410 5.00 21.92 -2.63
CA PRO A 410 6.07 21.03 -3.02
C PRO A 410 6.89 21.66 -4.15
N VAL A 411 8.21 21.70 -3.97
CA VAL A 411 9.16 22.18 -4.97
C VAL A 411 10.22 21.10 -5.20
N ASP A 412 10.65 20.95 -6.44
CA ASP A 412 11.63 19.94 -6.81
C ASP A 412 13.04 20.42 -6.46
N HIS A 413 13.78 19.59 -5.74
CA HIS A 413 15.20 19.77 -5.45
C HIS A 413 16.02 18.99 -6.48
N MET A 414 16.81 19.69 -7.30
CA MET A 414 17.75 19.02 -8.20
C MET A 414 18.95 18.51 -7.40
N ASP A 415 19.07 17.19 -7.24
CA ASP A 415 20.25 16.39 -6.86
C ASP A 415 21.44 17.19 -6.27
N GLY A 416 21.26 17.77 -5.08
CA GLY A 416 22.33 18.44 -4.32
C GLY A 416 22.68 19.88 -4.74
N SER A 417 21.98 20.47 -5.72
CA SER A 417 22.12 21.89 -6.06
C SER A 417 21.22 22.79 -5.20
N LYS A 418 21.59 24.07 -5.06
CA LYS A 418 20.72 25.10 -4.44
C LYS A 418 19.59 25.59 -5.37
N ASP A 419 19.57 25.10 -6.62
CA ASP A 419 18.60 25.50 -7.62
C ASP A 419 17.31 24.69 -7.44
N MET A 420 16.24 25.36 -7.02
CA MET A 420 14.92 24.76 -6.87
C MET A 420 14.04 25.07 -8.08
N ARG A 421 13.16 24.13 -8.42
CA ARG A 421 12.23 24.27 -9.55
C ARG A 421 10.79 23.98 -9.13
N MET A 422 9.86 24.64 -9.80
CA MET A 422 8.44 24.30 -9.74
C MET A 422 8.13 23.22 -10.76
N GLY A 423 7.34 22.23 -10.34
CA GLY A 423 6.77 21.22 -11.22
C GLY A 423 5.25 21.32 -11.27
N CYS A 424 4.60 20.42 -12.01
CA CYS A 424 3.15 20.32 -12.16
C CYS A 424 2.52 20.25 -10.77
N GLN A 425 3.10 19.40 -9.91
CA GLN A 425 2.60 19.12 -8.58
C GLN A 425 2.79 20.28 -7.60
N THR A 426 3.58 21.32 -7.94
CA THR A 426 3.67 22.53 -7.13
C THR A 426 2.31 23.23 -7.07
N CYS A 427 1.63 23.34 -8.20
CA CYS A 427 0.33 24.01 -8.29
C CYS A 427 -0.84 23.02 -8.27
N HIS A 428 -0.66 21.83 -8.86
CA HIS A 428 -1.70 20.83 -9.04
C HIS A 428 -1.61 19.72 -8.00
N ASN A 429 -2.75 19.18 -7.61
CA ASN A 429 -2.85 17.93 -6.87
C ASN A 429 -3.66 16.93 -7.70
N PRO A 430 -3.01 15.95 -8.36
CA PRO A 430 -3.73 14.97 -9.17
C PRO A 430 -4.67 14.07 -8.35
N HIS A 431 -4.52 14.06 -7.02
CA HIS A 431 -5.37 13.32 -6.12
C HIS A 431 -6.58 14.11 -5.63
N SER A 432 -6.61 15.45 -5.72
CA SER A 432 -7.82 16.19 -5.38
C SER A 432 -8.84 15.96 -6.47
N GLY A 433 -10.06 15.51 -6.11
CA GLY A 433 -11.12 15.17 -7.06
C GLY A 433 -11.67 16.37 -7.85
N ASP A 434 -13.00 16.44 -7.99
CA ASP A 434 -13.82 17.17 -8.99
C ASP A 434 -13.63 18.70 -9.16
N SER A 435 -12.58 19.32 -8.60
CA SER A 435 -12.19 20.67 -8.99
C SER A 435 -11.57 20.61 -10.40
N GLY A 436 -12.30 21.09 -11.42
CA GLY A 436 -11.91 21.01 -12.84
C GLY A 436 -10.53 21.58 -13.22
N SER A 437 -9.81 22.22 -12.30
CA SER A 437 -8.44 22.72 -12.48
C SER A 437 -7.38 22.03 -11.59
N LEU A 438 -7.75 21.12 -10.69
CA LEU A 438 -6.87 20.38 -9.76
C LEU A 438 -5.92 21.26 -8.93
N LEU A 439 -6.20 22.56 -8.81
CA LEU A 439 -5.35 23.49 -8.10
C LEU A 439 -5.32 23.19 -6.60
N ARG A 440 -4.12 23.22 -6.02
CA ARG A 440 -3.93 23.10 -4.57
C ARG A 440 -4.57 24.27 -3.85
N VAL A 441 -5.29 23.93 -2.78
CA VAL A 441 -5.76 24.90 -1.79
C VAL A 441 -4.88 24.77 -0.56
N VAL A 442 -4.06 25.79 -0.33
CA VAL A 442 -3.14 25.85 0.82
C VAL A 442 -3.79 26.55 2.00
N SER A 443 -4.69 27.49 1.73
CA SER A 443 -5.48 28.20 2.73
C SER A 443 -6.97 28.16 2.40
N ALA A 444 -7.78 27.70 3.34
CA ALA A 444 -9.24 27.71 3.22
C ALA A 444 -9.82 29.13 3.08
N THR A 445 -9.12 30.16 3.57
CA THR A 445 -9.59 31.56 3.54
C THR A 445 -9.30 32.28 2.21
N SER A 446 -8.41 31.74 1.38
CA SER A 446 -8.03 32.35 0.09
C SER A 446 -8.19 31.41 -1.09
N GLY A 447 -8.83 30.25 -0.88
CA GLY A 447 -9.10 29.24 -1.91
C GLY A 447 -7.88 28.90 -2.76
N ALA A 448 -8.09 28.70 -4.06
CA ALA A 448 -7.01 28.37 -5.00
C ALA A 448 -6.04 29.55 -5.24
N THR A 449 -6.41 30.80 -4.91
CA THR A 449 -5.50 31.97 -4.99
C THR A 449 -4.28 31.80 -4.07
N SER A 450 -4.43 31.03 -2.98
CA SER A 450 -3.35 30.75 -2.03
C SER A 450 -2.10 30.13 -2.68
N VAL A 451 -2.26 29.36 -3.76
CA VAL A 451 -1.12 28.75 -4.48
C VAL A 451 -0.15 29.81 -5.00
N CYS A 452 -0.65 30.96 -5.47
CA CYS A 452 0.17 32.05 -6.00
C CYS A 452 0.81 32.85 -4.86
N THR A 453 0.06 33.10 -3.79
CA THR A 453 0.46 34.02 -2.72
C THR A 453 1.36 33.40 -1.66
N GLU A 454 1.63 32.10 -1.75
CA GLU A 454 2.72 31.49 -0.97
C GLU A 454 4.10 31.94 -1.46
N CYS A 455 4.31 32.03 -2.78
CA CYS A 455 5.56 32.58 -3.32
C CYS A 455 5.47 34.11 -3.52
N HIS A 456 4.30 34.65 -3.84
CA HIS A 456 4.07 36.08 -4.04
C HIS A 456 3.37 36.73 -2.84
N ALA A 457 3.93 36.57 -1.65
CA ALA A 457 3.32 37.02 -0.39
C ALA A 457 2.96 38.52 -0.38
N GLN A 458 3.73 39.36 -1.08
CA GLN A 458 3.45 40.79 -1.25
C GLN A 458 2.15 41.09 -2.00
N MET A 459 1.58 40.10 -2.69
CA MET A 459 0.31 40.24 -3.43
C MET A 459 -0.90 39.76 -2.62
N ARG A 460 -0.70 39.26 -1.39
CA ARG A 460 -1.80 38.77 -0.51
C ARG A 460 -2.88 39.80 -0.25
N SER A 461 -2.51 41.09 -0.26
CA SER A 461 -3.44 42.21 -0.08
C SER A 461 -4.54 42.29 -1.13
N VAL A 462 -4.43 41.54 -2.25
CA VAL A 462 -5.49 41.50 -3.26
C VAL A 462 -6.79 40.93 -2.67
N CYS A 463 -6.69 39.99 -1.72
CA CYS A 463 -7.80 39.44 -0.95
C CYS A 463 -8.36 40.53 -0.02
N GLY A 464 -9.51 41.13 -0.35
CA GLY A 464 -10.05 42.31 0.32
C GLY A 464 -10.00 43.60 -0.51
N THR A 465 -9.65 43.50 -1.79
CA THR A 465 -9.84 44.57 -2.78
C THR A 465 -10.98 44.22 -3.73
N GLY A 466 -11.38 45.14 -4.60
CA GLY A 466 -12.33 44.85 -5.68
C GLY A 466 -11.83 43.85 -6.75
N HIS A 467 -10.63 43.30 -6.58
CA HIS A 467 -10.02 42.28 -7.46
C HIS A 467 -9.81 40.94 -6.73
N ASP A 468 -10.58 40.68 -5.67
CA ASP A 468 -10.56 39.40 -4.98
C ASP A 468 -11.49 38.35 -5.64
N ASP A 469 -11.42 37.14 -5.11
CA ASP A 469 -12.19 35.97 -5.53
C ASP A 469 -13.71 36.23 -5.47
N VAL A 470 -14.17 36.85 -4.38
CA VAL A 470 -15.60 37.19 -4.19
C VAL A 470 -16.06 38.21 -5.22
N SER A 471 -15.29 39.28 -5.43
CA SER A 471 -15.64 40.35 -6.37
C SER A 471 -15.67 39.85 -7.81
N PHE A 472 -14.70 39.01 -8.20
CA PHE A 472 -14.69 38.42 -9.54
C PHE A 472 -15.80 37.39 -9.75
N ALA A 473 -16.11 36.56 -8.76
CA ALA A 473 -17.25 35.64 -8.84
C ALA A 473 -18.57 36.41 -9.05
N HIS A 474 -18.81 37.50 -8.32
CA HIS A 474 -19.99 38.35 -8.50
C HIS A 474 -20.04 39.00 -9.89
N ALA A 475 -18.89 39.27 -10.50
CA ALA A 475 -18.78 39.80 -11.86
C ALA A 475 -18.88 38.70 -12.95
N GLY A 476 -19.07 37.43 -12.58
CA GLY A 476 -19.12 36.30 -13.51
C GLY A 476 -17.76 35.95 -14.14
N LEU A 477 -16.66 36.29 -13.46
CA LEU A 477 -15.29 36.00 -13.87
C LEU A 477 -14.72 34.81 -13.09
N ASP A 478 -13.55 34.32 -13.52
CA ASP A 478 -12.80 33.26 -12.84
C ASP A 478 -12.55 33.66 -11.36
N PRO A 479 -13.03 32.86 -10.38
CA PRO A 479 -12.91 33.17 -8.96
C PRO A 479 -11.49 32.98 -8.41
N VAL A 480 -10.53 32.48 -9.20
CA VAL A 480 -9.12 32.55 -8.82
C VAL A 480 -8.64 33.98 -9.05
N ALA A 481 -8.43 34.76 -7.99
CA ALA A 481 -8.23 36.22 -8.09
C ALA A 481 -7.12 36.65 -9.06
N CYS A 482 -6.08 35.85 -9.24
CA CYS A 482 -5.03 36.16 -10.21
C CYS A 482 -5.40 35.78 -11.66
N GLY A 483 -6.30 34.82 -11.87
CA GLY A 483 -6.61 34.17 -13.14
C GLY A 483 -7.21 35.06 -14.22
N PRO A 484 -8.14 36.00 -13.93
CA PRO A 484 -8.61 36.96 -14.93
C PRO A 484 -7.50 37.81 -15.54
N CYS A 485 -6.42 38.02 -14.79
CA CYS A 485 -5.34 38.92 -15.18
C CYS A 485 -4.08 38.23 -15.67
N HIS A 486 -3.73 37.11 -15.03
CA HIS A 486 -2.51 36.37 -15.27
C HIS A 486 -2.85 34.99 -15.84
N ALA A 487 -2.09 34.56 -16.83
CA ALA A 487 -2.18 33.20 -17.36
C ALA A 487 -0.89 32.44 -17.05
N VAL A 488 -1.01 31.38 -16.27
CA VAL A 488 0.09 30.43 -16.04
C VAL A 488 0.05 29.26 -17.03
N HIS A 489 -1.08 29.10 -17.72
CA HIS A 489 -1.26 28.21 -18.87
C HIS A 489 -1.65 29.03 -20.10
N ALA A 490 -0.78 29.10 -21.11
CA ALA A 490 -1.03 29.74 -22.40
C ALA A 490 0.10 29.42 -23.39
N ASP A 491 -0.11 29.68 -24.68
CA ASP A 491 1.02 29.91 -25.58
C ASP A 491 1.77 31.16 -25.10
N ALA A 492 3.02 30.99 -24.64
CA ALA A 492 3.82 32.07 -24.06
C ALA A 492 4.02 33.26 -25.00
N SER A 493 3.95 33.06 -26.33
CA SER A 493 4.03 34.15 -27.31
C SER A 493 2.83 35.11 -27.27
N THR A 494 1.74 34.69 -26.64
CA THR A 494 0.49 35.47 -26.51
C THR A 494 0.41 36.27 -25.21
N LEU A 495 1.42 36.17 -24.34
CA LEU A 495 1.44 36.83 -23.03
C LEU A 495 2.25 38.12 -23.03
N GLY A 496 1.77 39.09 -22.25
CA GLY A 496 2.47 40.32 -21.95
C GLY A 496 3.48 40.16 -20.81
N PRO A 497 4.18 41.24 -20.44
CA PRO A 497 5.11 41.23 -19.32
C PRO A 497 4.46 40.68 -18.04
N ARG A 498 5.22 39.86 -17.29
CA ARG A 498 4.74 39.22 -16.04
C ARG A 498 3.48 38.36 -16.22
N LEU A 499 3.40 37.65 -17.35
CA LEU A 499 2.33 36.70 -17.67
C LEU A 499 0.94 37.35 -17.73
N SER A 500 0.86 38.66 -18.00
CA SER A 500 -0.42 39.32 -18.15
C SER A 500 -1.11 38.85 -19.43
N LYS A 501 -2.39 38.49 -19.35
CA LYS A 501 -3.18 38.17 -20.54
C LYS A 501 -3.21 39.40 -21.46
N VAL A 502 -2.77 39.24 -22.71
CA VAL A 502 -2.88 40.30 -23.71
C VAL A 502 -4.32 40.35 -24.18
N VAL A 503 -4.94 41.52 -24.02
CA VAL A 503 -6.29 41.79 -24.53
C VAL A 503 -6.17 42.47 -25.88
N THR A 504 -7.17 42.27 -26.75
CA THR A 504 -7.28 43.03 -27.99
C THR A 504 -7.27 44.54 -27.66
N PRO A 505 -6.37 45.34 -28.26
CA PRO A 505 -6.27 46.75 -27.95
C PRO A 505 -7.60 47.47 -28.19
N THR A 506 -8.06 48.22 -27.19
CA THR A 506 -9.20 49.12 -27.29
C THR A 506 -8.74 50.41 -27.98
N PRO A 507 -9.34 50.79 -29.13
CA PRO A 507 -8.97 52.01 -29.83
C PRO A 507 -9.11 53.25 -28.93
N GLY A 508 -8.10 54.12 -28.94
CA GLY A 508 -8.09 55.37 -28.16
C GLY A 508 -7.68 55.23 -26.70
N VAL A 509 -7.35 54.02 -26.21
CA VAL A 509 -6.80 53.82 -24.86
C VAL A 509 -5.27 53.74 -24.92
N PRO A 510 -4.52 54.45 -24.05
CA PRO A 510 -3.07 54.34 -23.99
C PRO A 510 -2.60 52.92 -23.65
N ALA A 511 -1.45 52.48 -24.19
CA ALA A 511 -0.90 51.14 -23.98
C ALA A 511 -0.83 50.74 -22.49
N ALA A 512 -0.48 51.68 -21.62
CA ALA A 512 -0.37 51.47 -20.17
C ALA A 512 -1.70 51.09 -19.48
N ASP A 513 -2.84 51.45 -20.09
CA ASP A 513 -4.20 51.31 -19.55
C ASP A 513 -5.06 50.29 -20.31
N GLN A 514 -4.58 49.78 -21.45
CA GLN A 514 -5.28 48.81 -22.29
C GLN A 514 -5.82 47.61 -21.48
N PHE A 515 -4.99 47.11 -20.58
CA PHE A 515 -5.34 45.99 -19.72
C PHE A 515 -6.46 46.34 -18.73
N CYS A 516 -6.42 47.53 -18.13
CA CYS A 516 -7.43 47.99 -17.19
C CYS A 516 -8.78 48.24 -17.89
N ALA A 517 -8.74 48.85 -19.08
CA ALA A 517 -9.92 49.22 -19.86
C ALA A 517 -10.73 48.01 -20.38
N PHE A 518 -10.15 46.80 -20.36
CA PHE A 518 -10.88 45.58 -20.70
C PHE A 518 -12.07 45.36 -19.76
N CYS A 519 -11.84 45.46 -18.45
CA CYS A 519 -12.87 45.36 -17.42
C CYS A 519 -13.44 46.73 -17.04
N HIS A 520 -12.59 47.76 -17.01
CA HIS A 520 -12.94 49.12 -16.61
C HIS A 520 -13.42 49.99 -17.78
N ARG A 521 -14.61 49.66 -18.29
CA ARG A 521 -15.29 50.41 -19.36
C ARG A 521 -16.79 50.49 -19.12
N GLU A 522 -17.49 51.31 -19.89
CA GLU A 522 -18.93 51.54 -19.73
C GLU A 522 -19.78 50.26 -19.84
N SER A 523 -19.40 49.38 -20.78
CA SER A 523 -19.99 48.05 -21.01
C SER A 523 -19.29 46.92 -20.25
N GLY A 524 -18.31 47.25 -19.39
CA GLY A 524 -17.52 46.29 -18.63
C GLY A 524 -18.13 45.98 -17.26
N PRO A 525 -17.61 44.97 -16.55
CA PRO A 525 -18.08 44.57 -15.22
C PRO A 525 -17.91 45.65 -14.14
N ALA A 526 -17.00 46.61 -14.34
CA ALA A 526 -16.77 47.71 -13.41
C ALA A 526 -16.61 49.02 -14.17
N ARG A 527 -17.43 50.04 -13.92
CA ARG A 527 -17.30 51.32 -14.63
C ARG A 527 -16.16 52.17 -14.04
N PRO A 528 -15.32 52.81 -14.87
CA PRO A 528 -14.30 53.72 -14.38
C PRO A 528 -14.94 55.01 -13.82
N PRO A 529 -14.23 55.77 -12.96
CA PRO A 529 -14.71 57.05 -12.45
C PRO A 529 -15.02 58.03 -13.59
N ALA A 530 -16.14 58.76 -13.50
CA ALA A 530 -16.55 59.74 -14.51
C ALA A 530 -15.61 60.95 -14.64
N ILE A 531 -14.74 61.18 -13.65
CA ILE A 531 -13.78 62.29 -13.63
C ILE A 531 -12.40 61.73 -13.33
N ALA A 532 -11.55 61.68 -14.35
CA ALA A 532 -10.11 61.50 -14.25
C ALA A 532 -9.48 62.51 -15.19
N SER A 533 -8.78 63.52 -14.66
CA SER A 533 -8.14 64.54 -15.49
C SER A 533 -6.68 64.73 -15.09
N HIS A 534 -5.81 64.44 -16.05
CA HIS A 534 -4.44 64.90 -16.08
C HIS A 534 -4.13 65.34 -17.52
N PRO A 535 -3.21 66.29 -17.73
CA PRO A 535 -2.79 66.64 -19.07
C PRO A 535 -2.20 65.41 -19.76
N ASP A 536 -2.58 65.19 -21.02
CA ASP A 536 -1.95 64.15 -21.85
C ASP A 536 -0.62 64.67 -22.40
N VAL A 537 0.36 64.81 -21.50
CA VAL A 537 1.72 65.26 -21.82
C VAL A 537 2.75 64.37 -21.11
N PRO A 538 3.91 64.12 -21.73
CA PRO A 538 5.03 63.48 -21.04
C PRO A 538 5.50 64.35 -19.86
N MET A 539 5.74 63.70 -18.72
CA MET A 539 6.21 64.31 -17.48
C MET A 539 7.53 63.67 -17.05
N PHE A 540 8.26 64.32 -16.14
CA PHE A 540 9.46 63.78 -15.52
C PHE A 540 9.22 63.59 -14.02
N ALA A 541 9.48 62.39 -13.50
CA ALA A 541 9.36 62.11 -12.06
C ALA A 541 10.55 62.69 -11.27
N MET A 542 10.50 63.98 -10.92
CA MET A 542 11.61 64.69 -10.25
C MET A 542 11.74 64.37 -8.75
N ALA A 543 10.64 64.09 -8.05
CA ALA A 543 10.61 63.98 -6.60
C ALA A 543 10.39 62.54 -6.11
N THR A 544 11.19 62.13 -5.13
CA THR A 544 10.99 60.91 -4.32
C THR A 544 10.29 61.28 -3.02
N ASN A 545 9.34 60.46 -2.59
CA ASN A 545 8.71 60.62 -1.27
C ASN A 545 9.72 60.37 -0.12
N GLY A 546 9.29 60.60 1.13
CA GLY A 546 10.14 60.39 2.32
C GLY A 546 10.69 58.97 2.49
N ALA A 547 10.21 57.99 1.72
CA ALA A 547 10.72 56.62 1.66
C ALA A 547 11.58 56.34 0.40
N GLY A 548 11.95 57.37 -0.37
CA GLY A 548 12.78 57.26 -1.56
C GLY A 548 12.06 56.78 -2.83
N ALA A 549 10.73 56.60 -2.81
CA ALA A 549 9.97 56.06 -3.94
C ALA A 549 9.37 57.16 -4.83
N ARG A 550 9.37 56.95 -6.15
CA ARG A 550 8.72 57.82 -7.15
C ARG A 550 7.39 57.23 -7.60
N LEU A 551 6.43 58.08 -7.96
CA LEU A 551 5.21 57.63 -8.65
C LEU A 551 5.58 57.20 -10.08
N PRO A 552 5.14 56.02 -10.55
CA PRO A 552 5.55 55.52 -11.85
C PRO A 552 4.86 56.27 -12.98
N LEU A 553 5.62 56.62 -14.02
CA LEU A 553 5.13 57.12 -15.29
C LEU A 553 5.32 56.05 -16.37
N PHE A 554 4.65 56.21 -17.51
CA PHE A 554 4.63 55.19 -18.56
C PHE A 554 4.94 55.75 -19.94
N ASP A 555 5.76 55.04 -20.71
CA ASP A 555 6.07 55.39 -22.09
C ASP A 555 4.94 54.97 -23.07
N GLU A 556 5.15 55.20 -24.36
CA GLU A 556 4.16 54.85 -25.40
C GLU A 556 3.92 53.34 -25.54
N SER A 557 4.87 52.51 -25.10
CA SER A 557 4.73 51.05 -25.06
C SER A 557 3.99 50.56 -23.80
N GLY A 558 3.75 51.45 -22.83
CA GLY A 558 3.16 51.12 -21.54
C GLY A 558 4.15 50.56 -20.51
N ALA A 559 5.45 50.63 -20.80
CA ALA A 559 6.52 50.30 -19.87
C ALA A 559 6.74 51.46 -18.88
N MET A 560 7.23 51.14 -17.68
CA MET A 560 7.55 52.17 -16.68
C MET A 560 8.81 52.94 -17.10
N ASP A 561 8.72 54.26 -17.10
CA ASP A 561 9.84 55.15 -17.43
C ASP A 561 9.87 56.35 -16.47
N ASP A 562 11.05 56.94 -16.25
CA ASP A 562 11.20 58.18 -15.47
C ASP A 562 10.67 59.43 -16.22
N ARG A 563 10.49 59.29 -17.54
CA ARG A 563 9.91 60.21 -18.51
C ARG A 563 8.73 59.55 -19.21
N GLY A 564 7.52 59.86 -18.76
CA GLY A 564 6.34 59.23 -19.31
C GLY A 564 5.06 59.97 -18.97
N ARG A 565 3.94 59.40 -19.38
CA ARG A 565 2.60 59.91 -19.11
C ARG A 565 2.04 59.28 -17.84
N ILE A 566 1.10 59.98 -17.20
CA ILE A 566 0.31 59.43 -16.11
C ILE A 566 -0.65 58.38 -16.70
N ALA A 567 -0.75 57.24 -16.02
CA ALA A 567 -1.67 56.16 -16.36
C ALA A 567 -2.39 55.67 -15.11
N CYS A 568 -3.35 54.75 -15.21
CA CYS A 568 -4.09 54.23 -14.06
C CYS A 568 -3.14 53.72 -12.95
N ARG A 569 -2.08 53.00 -13.33
CA ARG A 569 -1.08 52.41 -12.41
C ARG A 569 -0.12 53.44 -11.78
N THR A 570 -0.16 54.70 -12.21
CA THR A 570 0.55 55.80 -11.54
C THR A 570 -0.02 56.02 -10.15
N CYS A 571 -1.35 56.03 -10.01
CA CYS A 571 -2.03 56.26 -8.75
C CYS A 571 -2.58 54.98 -8.13
N HIS A 572 -2.95 53.98 -8.94
CA HIS A 572 -3.56 52.75 -8.47
C HIS A 572 -2.56 51.60 -8.30
N THR A 573 -2.79 50.80 -7.27
CA THR A 573 -2.09 49.53 -7.00
C THR A 573 -3.13 48.41 -7.11
N PRO A 574 -3.18 47.68 -8.24
CA PRO A 574 -4.23 46.69 -8.51
C PRO A 574 -4.23 45.50 -7.55
N HIS A 575 -3.09 45.20 -6.91
CA HIS A 575 -2.98 44.16 -5.87
C HIS A 575 -3.26 44.69 -4.45
N GLY A 576 -3.64 45.97 -4.33
CA GLY A 576 -3.81 46.63 -3.05
C GLY A 576 -2.50 47.07 -2.39
N GLN A 577 -2.60 47.96 -1.41
CA GLN A 577 -1.50 48.27 -0.50
C GLN A 577 -1.25 47.08 0.44
N PRO A 578 0.00 46.86 0.88
CA PRO A 578 0.28 45.86 1.91
C PRO A 578 -0.37 46.30 3.23
N VAL A 579 -1.51 45.69 3.55
CA VAL A 579 -2.23 45.85 4.82
C VAL A 579 -2.21 44.53 5.57
N ASP A 580 -2.05 44.59 6.89
CA ASP A 580 -2.15 43.41 7.74
C ASP A 580 -3.57 42.83 7.70
N ALA A 581 -3.69 41.58 7.27
CA ALA A 581 -4.97 40.91 7.08
C ALA A 581 -5.78 40.81 8.40
N ALA A 582 -5.11 40.68 9.54
CA ALA A 582 -5.77 40.64 10.85
C ALA A 582 -6.36 42.01 11.24
N SER A 583 -5.75 43.09 10.77
CA SER A 583 -6.25 44.46 10.93
C SER A 583 -7.44 44.72 10.01
N VAL A 584 -7.37 44.30 8.73
CA VAL A 584 -8.47 44.47 7.76
C VAL A 584 -9.73 43.73 8.17
N ALA A 585 -9.60 42.52 8.70
CA ALA A 585 -10.73 41.71 9.16
C ALA A 585 -11.56 42.34 10.29
N LYS A 586 -10.94 43.23 11.09
CA LYS A 586 -11.60 43.94 12.21
C LYS A 586 -12.21 45.28 11.82
N MET A 587 -11.95 45.76 10.60
CA MET A 587 -12.45 47.05 10.11
C MET A 587 -13.89 46.92 9.63
N SER A 588 -14.69 47.93 9.95
CA SER A 588 -15.99 48.18 9.33
C SER A 588 -15.83 48.45 7.82
N ASP A 589 -16.92 48.27 7.07
CA ASP A 589 -16.90 48.55 5.63
C ASP A 589 -16.59 50.02 5.33
N GLU A 590 -16.93 50.93 6.24
CA GLU A 590 -16.61 52.36 6.13
C GLU A 590 -15.12 52.62 6.31
N GLU A 591 -14.48 51.99 7.30
CA GLU A 591 -13.04 52.05 7.51
C GLU A 591 -12.28 51.44 6.32
N ARG A 592 -12.73 50.30 5.78
CA ARG A 592 -12.12 49.69 4.58
C ARG A 592 -12.25 50.58 3.35
N ARG A 593 -13.41 51.23 3.15
CA ARG A 593 -13.60 52.22 2.07
C ARG A 593 -12.70 53.44 2.25
N ALA A 594 -12.55 53.93 3.49
CA ALA A 594 -11.69 55.06 3.81
C ALA A 594 -10.20 54.78 3.58
N MET A 595 -9.77 53.52 3.75
CA MET A 595 -8.38 53.10 3.48
C MET A 595 -7.96 53.20 2.02
N ARG A 596 -8.94 53.19 1.09
CA ARG A 596 -8.67 53.30 -0.36
C ARG A 596 -7.58 52.33 -0.79
N THR A 597 -7.77 51.06 -0.47
CA THR A 597 -6.76 50.00 -0.56
C THR A 597 -6.10 49.86 -1.95
N LEU A 598 -6.81 50.25 -3.01
CA LEU A 598 -6.31 50.24 -4.39
C LEU A 598 -5.58 51.53 -4.84
N LEU A 599 -5.47 52.56 -4.00
CA LEU A 599 -4.71 53.78 -4.29
C LEU A 599 -3.33 53.71 -3.64
N ARG A 600 -2.33 54.38 -4.19
CA ARG A 600 -1.04 54.62 -3.52
C ARG A 600 -1.21 55.70 -2.45
N PRO A 601 -0.47 55.64 -1.32
CA PRO A 601 -0.53 56.70 -0.32
C PRO A 601 -0.06 58.03 -0.91
N PHE A 602 -0.74 59.12 -0.56
CA PHE A 602 -0.24 60.44 -0.87
C PHE A 602 0.87 60.81 0.12
N SER A 603 2.12 60.59 -0.27
CA SER A 603 3.30 60.91 0.56
C SER A 603 4.13 62.01 -0.12
N PRO A 604 4.05 63.28 0.32
CA PRO A 604 4.89 64.34 -0.21
C PRO A 604 6.34 64.22 0.30
N PRO A 605 7.35 64.71 -0.44
CA PRO A 605 7.24 65.26 -1.80
C PRO A 605 7.04 64.14 -2.83
N ASN A 606 6.16 64.35 -3.81
CA ASN A 606 5.86 63.44 -4.91
C ASN A 606 5.54 64.21 -6.20
N LEU A 607 5.31 63.49 -7.31
CA LEU A 607 4.97 64.06 -8.62
C LEU A 607 3.83 65.10 -8.54
N CYS A 608 2.79 64.84 -7.76
CA CYS A 608 1.65 65.75 -7.61
C CYS A 608 2.08 67.06 -6.94
N THR A 609 2.86 66.99 -5.86
CA THR A 609 3.38 68.19 -5.18
C THR A 609 4.46 68.93 -5.97
N THR A 610 5.15 68.26 -6.91
CA THR A 610 6.10 68.92 -7.81
C THR A 610 5.39 69.93 -8.71
N CYS A 611 4.20 69.60 -9.21
CA CYS A 611 3.45 70.49 -10.10
C CYS A 611 2.43 71.37 -9.36
N HIS A 612 1.82 70.86 -8.29
CA HIS A 612 0.72 71.55 -7.59
C HIS A 612 1.11 72.13 -6.23
N GLY A 613 2.34 71.92 -5.74
CA GLY A 613 2.76 72.40 -4.43
C GLY A 613 1.85 71.89 -3.31
N ALA A 614 1.47 72.79 -2.40
CA ALA A 614 0.59 72.51 -1.27
C ALA A 614 -0.83 72.05 -1.69
N ASP A 615 -1.28 72.39 -2.90
CA ASP A 615 -2.61 72.00 -3.41
C ASP A 615 -2.68 70.54 -3.86
N GLY A 616 -1.55 69.84 -3.96
CA GLY A 616 -1.48 68.46 -4.46
C GLY A 616 -2.41 67.50 -3.70
N MET A 617 -2.48 67.61 -2.37
CA MET A 617 -3.34 66.76 -1.54
C MET A 617 -4.82 67.08 -1.77
N ARG A 618 -5.18 68.36 -1.86
CA ARG A 618 -6.57 68.79 -2.11
C ARG A 618 -7.08 68.25 -3.44
N ARG A 619 -6.26 68.32 -4.49
CA ARG A 619 -6.58 67.79 -5.82
C ARG A 619 -6.69 66.27 -5.80
N PHE A 620 -5.75 65.57 -5.16
CA PHE A 620 -5.82 64.11 -4.99
C PHE A 620 -7.14 63.69 -4.33
N LEU A 621 -7.53 64.34 -3.24
CA LEU A 621 -8.77 64.02 -2.52
C LEU A 621 -10.02 64.38 -3.33
N TYR A 622 -10.03 65.47 -4.11
CA TYR A 622 -11.15 65.82 -4.99
C TYR A 622 -11.52 64.67 -5.96
N PHE A 623 -10.53 64.01 -6.55
CA PHE A 623 -10.80 62.92 -7.50
C PHE A 623 -11.18 61.60 -6.84
N HIS A 624 -10.85 61.38 -5.57
CA HIS A 624 -11.06 60.09 -4.92
C HIS A 624 -12.12 60.11 -3.83
N ASP A 625 -12.48 61.28 -3.30
CA ASP A 625 -13.47 61.45 -2.23
C ASP A 625 -14.74 62.13 -2.77
N PRO A 626 -15.84 61.38 -3.00
CA PRO A 626 -17.09 61.93 -3.52
C PRO A 626 -17.62 63.09 -2.67
N ASP A 627 -17.47 63.03 -1.35
CA ASP A 627 -17.97 64.07 -0.43
C ASP A 627 -17.18 65.38 -0.59
N ARG A 628 -15.92 65.30 -1.04
CA ARG A 628 -15.11 66.48 -1.33
C ARG A 628 -15.31 67.07 -2.72
N ARG A 629 -16.08 66.43 -3.60
CA ARG A 629 -16.42 66.97 -4.94
C ARG A 629 -17.52 68.03 -4.87
N GLY A 630 -18.41 67.95 -3.88
CA GLY A 630 -19.59 68.80 -3.73
C GLY A 630 -19.37 70.18 -3.08
N GLY A 631 -18.13 70.55 -2.73
CA GLY A 631 -17.80 71.89 -2.24
C GLY A 631 -18.25 72.24 -0.81
N ASN A 632 -18.91 71.34 -0.08
CA ASN A 632 -19.19 71.56 1.34
C ASN A 632 -18.00 71.10 2.20
N SER A 633 -17.02 71.99 2.34
CA SER A 633 -15.97 71.88 3.37
C SER A 633 -16.56 72.19 4.75
N SER A 634 -17.28 71.24 5.33
CA SER A 634 -17.61 71.24 6.75
C SER A 634 -17.18 69.93 7.40
N VAL A 635 -15.88 69.65 7.35
CA VAL A 635 -15.24 68.77 8.34
C VAL A 635 -14.03 69.52 8.90
N SER A 636 -14.13 69.71 10.20
CA SER A 636 -13.26 70.45 11.11
C SER A 636 -11.77 70.15 10.94
N SER A 637 -10.98 71.20 11.17
CA SER A 637 -9.59 71.18 11.59
C SER A 637 -9.26 70.03 12.54
N ALA A 638 -8.53 69.04 12.02
CA ALA A 638 -7.70 68.13 12.80
C ALA A 638 -6.37 67.91 12.05
N ILE A 639 -5.69 69.01 11.73
CA ILE A 639 -4.24 69.00 11.52
C ILE A 639 -3.71 69.95 12.58
N GLY A 640 -3.23 69.36 13.68
CA GLY A 640 -2.41 70.08 14.63
C GLY A 640 -1.21 70.63 13.88
N ARG A 641 -1.04 71.95 13.92
CA ARG A 641 0.24 72.59 13.71
C ARG A 641 1.09 72.27 14.94
N ASP A 642 2.21 71.63 14.74
CA ASP A 642 3.42 71.97 15.46
C ASP A 642 4.42 72.45 14.40
N ASP A 643 4.64 73.77 14.46
CA ASP A 643 5.53 74.69 13.72
C ASP A 643 5.55 74.71 12.18
#